data_AF-A0A7S0MVN6-F1
#
_entry.id   AF-A0A7S0MVN6-F1
#
_cell.length_a   1.000
_cell.length_b   1.000
_cell.length_c   1.000
_cell.angle_alpha   90.00
_cell.angle_beta   90.00
_cell.angle_gamma   90.00
#
_symmetry.space_group_name_H-M   'P 1'
#
loop_
_entity.id
_entity.type
_entity.pdbx_description
1 polymer ?
#
loop_
_entity_poly.entity_id
_entity_poly.type
_entity_poly.pdbx_seq_one_letter_code
_entity_poly.pdbx_strand_id
1 'polypeptide(L)'
;MDKESQRRGPSKNVLIQQTIPVRQLVFTTGCVLGTLLIMSLICFGIGAACFVSVGRVQEFSFVYSDPSQPQKCLDVDPTPCLVQFNLSSKMEGPVYFYYTLTNFYQNHRRYVPSRSDIMNRGDFGKENAGDSPTGTTTCTPWDTYKGDSGQDIAFYPCGLVAKSIFNDSFRLSDSSSEIQWSNSGIAWPNADGKTYVSKDEGWIRKYCYKLGSLTADGADFESTGFTESLRDFKGAPNGRYHCWRNLSSPEVGVWMRTSAASAFWKLHRVASKDLKEGSYKLEIKLNFPVSTFSGTKGFVLTNASPFGGRRDALAIVFLCVGAMSMVFFIALSVLALIKNRGEKPLIEYVEVKATEPAKSASKPAGAFARLKPGASTITGQNGEIAQRIIKYPPIPDQKFASNFVSTTKYTMLTFVPLNLMLQFNRFANCYFLVVAILASIASISPVGGSTFWLPLLTVLFITALKDGLEDYGRYKSDVEENGRMTEIWNASSGKFDRVPWAAVTVGSLVRVTAQDDGCSSMIPSDLVLLATSSLDGTCFLETMNLDGETNLKQRQASEDSHKDLSREDGIDQQTGEKMLAVREDALKSLKMEASCAEPDAQLYDFNGRMKYNQIENKIPLYGGSSGGQFLQRSTKLKNTKWVVGICVYTGKETKIQKNMSDPPNKVSNIERKLNTFIIALFSFLFCLCCTGAIGAGIYVGKDDIKGAWYLQPSYSSATFNVGNSPLSGILSFFSFLILLSMLIPISLYVSVEFVKAFIAHIISSDRLMYVEEDDMPSKARSAGLCEELGQVNYIFSDKTGTLTRNEMEFRKCWIAGTSYGFGTTE
;
A
#
# COMPACT_ATOMS: atom_id res chain seq x y z
N MET A 1 65.03 39.57 -24.17
CA MET A 1 64.95 38.25 -24.84
C MET A 1 64.23 37.31 -23.90
N ASP A 2 63.13 36.74 -24.40
CA ASP A 2 62.25 35.65 -23.95
C ASP A 2 61.73 35.68 -22.50
N LYS A 3 60.48 36.08 -22.22
CA LYS A 3 59.15 35.44 -22.47
C LYS A 3 59.06 33.98 -21.99
N GLU A 4 58.05 33.76 -21.12
CA GLU A 4 57.52 32.51 -20.58
C GLU A 4 58.16 31.89 -19.33
N SER A 5 58.00 32.57 -18.17
CA SER A 5 57.84 31.85 -16.90
C SER A 5 56.34 31.61 -16.64
N GLN A 6 55.78 30.58 -17.28
CA GLN A 6 54.41 30.15 -17.03
C GLN A 6 54.24 29.78 -15.55
N ARG A 7 53.31 30.48 -14.88
CA ARG A 7 52.74 30.07 -13.59
C ARG A 7 52.16 28.66 -13.76
N ARG A 8 52.87 27.64 -13.25
CA ARG A 8 52.28 26.31 -13.06
C ARG A 8 51.27 26.43 -11.91
N GLY A 9 50.02 26.70 -12.26
CA GLY A 9 48.90 26.40 -11.37
C GLY A 9 48.90 24.89 -11.07
N PRO A 10 48.38 24.46 -9.90
CA PRO A 10 48.32 23.04 -9.56
C PRO A 10 47.56 22.29 -10.66
N SER A 11 48.22 21.26 -11.20
CA SER A 11 47.69 20.46 -12.29
C SER A 11 46.44 19.73 -11.83
N LYS A 12 45.34 19.92 -12.56
CA LYS A 12 44.11 19.11 -12.52
C LYS A 12 43.65 18.78 -11.09
N ASN A 13 42.72 19.59 -10.57
CA ASN A 13 41.80 19.15 -9.54
C ASN A 13 40.99 17.95 -10.09
N VAL A 14 41.58 16.76 -10.03
CA VAL A 14 40.82 15.52 -9.97
C VAL A 14 40.12 15.60 -8.63
N LEU A 15 38.83 15.92 -8.64
CA LEU A 15 37.96 15.70 -7.50
C LEU A 15 38.21 14.26 -7.05
N ILE A 16 38.91 14.10 -5.92
CA ILE A 16 39.12 12.79 -5.31
C ILE A 16 37.74 12.36 -4.82
N GLN A 17 37.09 11.55 -5.64
CA GLN A 17 35.78 11.01 -5.33
C GLN A 17 35.95 9.99 -4.21
N GLN A 18 35.51 10.36 -3.01
CA GLN A 18 35.60 9.49 -1.84
C GLN A 18 34.58 8.35 -2.01
N THR A 19 35.07 7.12 -2.18
CA THR A 19 34.23 5.93 -2.26
C THR A 19 33.93 5.41 -0.85
N ILE A 20 32.69 5.50 -0.40
CA ILE A 20 32.26 4.94 0.89
C ILE A 20 31.97 3.44 0.68
N PRO A 21 32.59 2.52 1.45
CA PRO A 21 32.31 1.10 1.33
C PRO A 21 30.89 0.79 1.83
N VAL A 22 29.96 0.53 0.91
CA VAL A 22 28.61 0.08 1.23
C VAL A 22 28.56 -1.45 1.17
N ARG A 23 28.13 -2.11 2.26
CA ARG A 23 27.83 -3.55 2.23
C ARG A 23 26.47 -3.76 1.56
N GLN A 24 26.49 -4.12 0.27
CA GLN A 24 25.31 -4.56 -0.44
C GLN A 24 25.17 -6.08 -0.33
N LEU A 25 24.02 -6.55 0.15
CA LEU A 25 23.67 -7.97 0.15
C LEU A 25 23.26 -8.34 -1.29
N VAL A 26 24.25 -8.72 -2.10
CA VAL A 26 24.02 -9.14 -3.49
C VAL A 26 23.76 -10.64 -3.49
N PHE A 27 22.56 -11.06 -3.90
CA PHE A 27 22.32 -12.46 -4.24
C PHE A 27 23.25 -12.83 -5.39
N THR A 28 24.28 -13.63 -5.10
CA THR A 28 25.25 -14.03 -6.12
C THR A 28 24.59 -14.95 -7.13
N THR A 29 25.07 -14.91 -8.38
CA THR A 29 24.61 -15.81 -9.45
C THR A 29 24.73 -17.29 -9.04
N GLY A 30 25.71 -17.63 -8.21
CA GLY A 30 25.88 -18.98 -7.63
C GLY A 30 24.72 -19.40 -6.72
N CYS A 31 24.19 -18.50 -5.87
CA CYS A 31 23.03 -18.80 -5.03
C CYS A 31 21.78 -19.07 -5.88
N VAL A 32 21.54 -18.28 -6.93
CA VAL A 32 20.37 -18.46 -7.82
C VAL A 32 20.48 -19.74 -8.65
N LEU A 33 21.68 -20.06 -9.15
CA LEU A 33 21.92 -21.32 -9.88
C LEU A 33 21.75 -22.54 -8.96
N GLY A 34 22.25 -22.47 -7.73
CA GLY A 34 22.10 -23.53 -6.74
C GLY A 34 20.64 -23.83 -6.40
N THR A 35 19.81 -22.80 -6.21
CA THR A 35 18.38 -23.01 -5.91
C THR A 35 17.61 -23.61 -7.09
N LEU A 36 17.90 -23.18 -8.32
CA LEU A 36 17.27 -23.75 -9.53
C LEU A 36 17.61 -25.23 -9.73
N LEU A 37 18.87 -25.62 -9.48
CA LEU A 37 19.30 -27.02 -9.59
C LEU A 37 18.63 -27.90 -8.52
N ILE A 38 18.61 -27.46 -7.27
CA ILE A 38 17.97 -28.20 -6.17
C ILE A 38 16.47 -28.39 -6.45
N MET A 39 15.79 -27.33 -6.88
CA MET A 39 14.37 -27.41 -7.25
C MET A 39 14.13 -28.40 -8.39
N SER A 40 14.98 -28.41 -9.42
CA SER A 40 14.87 -29.34 -10.54
C SER A 40 14.98 -30.81 -10.10
N LEU A 41 15.99 -31.14 -9.29
CA LEU A 41 16.23 -32.50 -8.81
C LEU A 41 15.08 -33.00 -7.92
N ILE A 42 14.58 -32.15 -7.01
CA ILE A 42 13.44 -32.48 -6.15
C ILE A 42 12.19 -32.74 -7.00
N CYS A 43 11.88 -31.85 -7.94
CA CYS A 43 10.70 -31.99 -8.80
C CYS A 43 10.77 -33.24 -9.69
N PHE A 44 11.93 -33.59 -10.26
CA PHE A 44 12.08 -34.84 -11.01
C PHE A 44 11.92 -36.08 -10.13
N GLY A 45 12.49 -36.09 -8.92
CA GLY A 45 12.35 -37.21 -7.98
C GLY A 45 10.90 -37.46 -7.58
N ILE A 46 10.18 -36.39 -7.23
CA ILE A 46 8.75 -36.46 -6.90
C ILE A 46 7.93 -36.88 -8.12
N GLY A 47 8.19 -36.28 -9.29
CA GLY A 47 7.49 -36.59 -10.55
C GLY A 47 7.62 -38.06 -10.97
N ALA A 48 8.83 -38.61 -10.88
CA ALA A 48 9.10 -40.02 -11.19
C ALA A 48 8.40 -40.98 -10.20
N ALA A 49 8.45 -40.67 -8.90
CA ALA A 49 7.76 -41.45 -7.87
C ALA A 49 6.23 -41.46 -8.08
N CYS A 50 5.65 -40.30 -8.40
CA CYS A 50 4.24 -40.20 -8.76
C CYS A 50 3.92 -41.01 -10.03
N PHE A 51 4.74 -40.93 -11.08
CA PHE A 51 4.52 -41.65 -12.33
C PHE A 51 4.50 -43.18 -12.13
N VAL A 52 5.46 -43.72 -11.37
CA VAL A 52 5.51 -45.15 -11.04
C VAL A 52 4.29 -45.58 -10.22
N SER A 53 3.88 -44.77 -9.24
CA SER A 53 2.71 -45.08 -8.43
C SER A 53 1.41 -45.05 -9.23
N VAL A 54 1.29 -44.14 -10.19
CA VAL A 54 0.11 -44.02 -11.06
C VAL A 54 0.04 -45.19 -12.06
N GLY A 55 1.18 -45.69 -12.54
CA GLY A 55 1.23 -46.87 -13.42
C GLY A 55 0.72 -48.17 -12.78
N ARG A 56 0.62 -48.24 -11.44
CA ARG A 56 0.02 -49.38 -10.72
C ARG A 56 -1.50 -49.29 -10.60
N VAL A 57 -2.10 -48.17 -10.98
CA VAL A 57 -3.54 -47.94 -10.90
C VAL A 57 -4.21 -48.37 -12.20
N GLN A 58 -5.07 -49.38 -12.10
CA GLN A 58 -5.95 -49.82 -13.17
C GLN A 58 -7.30 -49.09 -13.06
N GLU A 59 -7.83 -48.66 -14.19
CA GLU A 59 -9.10 -47.95 -14.28
C GLU A 59 -9.91 -48.50 -15.44
N PHE A 60 -11.17 -48.83 -15.17
CA PHE A 60 -12.16 -49.20 -16.16
C PHE A 60 -13.34 -48.23 -16.07
N SER A 61 -13.68 -47.55 -17.17
CA SER A 61 -14.76 -46.58 -17.24
C SER A 61 -15.77 -46.96 -18.32
N PHE A 62 -17.07 -46.86 -18.03
CA PHE A 62 -18.12 -47.09 -19.01
C PHE A 62 -19.24 -46.07 -18.86
N VAL A 63 -19.64 -45.44 -19.98
CA VAL A 63 -20.71 -44.44 -20.04
C VAL A 63 -21.97 -45.11 -20.57
N TYR A 64 -22.86 -45.52 -19.66
CA TYR A 64 -24.05 -46.30 -20.01
C TYR A 64 -25.21 -45.48 -20.59
N SER A 65 -25.17 -44.16 -20.45
CA SER A 65 -26.20 -43.25 -20.98
C SER A 65 -25.88 -42.71 -22.37
N ASP A 66 -24.71 -43.04 -22.93
CA ASP A 66 -24.29 -42.54 -24.24
C ASP A 66 -25.06 -43.26 -25.37
N PRO A 67 -25.82 -42.54 -26.21
CA PRO A 67 -26.62 -43.13 -27.28
C PRO A 67 -25.81 -43.82 -28.39
N SER A 68 -24.49 -43.55 -28.47
CA SER A 68 -23.56 -44.13 -29.44
C SER A 68 -23.03 -45.52 -29.04
N GLN A 69 -23.20 -45.94 -27.78
CA GLN A 69 -22.72 -47.23 -27.29
C GLN A 69 -23.69 -48.37 -27.66
N PRO A 70 -23.18 -49.58 -27.95
CA PRO A 70 -24.01 -50.73 -28.32
C PRO A 70 -24.86 -51.27 -27.16
N GLN A 71 -24.40 -51.10 -25.91
CA GLN A 71 -25.13 -51.40 -24.69
C GLN A 71 -25.50 -50.10 -23.98
N LYS A 72 -26.61 -49.48 -24.40
CA LYS A 72 -27.09 -48.21 -23.88
C LYS A 72 -28.30 -48.39 -22.97
N CYS A 73 -28.33 -47.59 -21.91
CA CYS A 73 -29.44 -47.46 -20.98
C CYS A 73 -30.10 -46.10 -21.24
N LEU A 74 -31.27 -46.10 -21.86
CA LEU A 74 -32.05 -44.88 -22.10
C LEU A 74 -32.89 -44.57 -20.86
N ASP A 75 -32.98 -43.30 -20.47
CA ASP A 75 -33.71 -42.82 -19.28
C ASP A 75 -35.24 -43.10 -19.29
N VAL A 76 -35.78 -43.79 -20.31
CA VAL A 76 -37.22 -43.96 -20.58
C VAL A 76 -37.75 -45.37 -20.20
N ASP A 77 -36.89 -46.33 -19.85
CA ASP A 77 -37.32 -47.71 -19.58
C ASP A 77 -37.48 -48.01 -18.07
N PRO A 78 -38.63 -48.57 -17.62
CA PRO A 78 -38.84 -48.96 -16.23
C PRO A 78 -38.12 -50.27 -15.84
N THR A 79 -37.43 -50.90 -16.78
CA THR A 79 -36.67 -52.14 -16.56
C THR A 79 -35.24 -51.84 -16.12
N PRO A 80 -34.64 -52.65 -15.24
CA PRO A 80 -33.22 -52.53 -14.91
C PRO A 80 -32.39 -52.78 -16.18
N CYS A 81 -31.54 -51.81 -16.52
CA CYS A 81 -30.63 -51.90 -17.65
C CYS A 81 -29.47 -52.83 -17.32
N LEU A 82 -29.11 -53.72 -18.24
CA LEU A 82 -28.02 -54.68 -18.06
C LEU A 82 -26.84 -54.32 -18.97
N VAL A 83 -25.70 -54.00 -18.35
CA VAL A 83 -24.44 -53.71 -19.04
C VAL A 83 -23.48 -54.88 -18.80
N GLN A 84 -22.89 -55.42 -19.86
CA GLN A 84 -21.88 -56.47 -19.78
C GLN A 84 -20.53 -55.94 -20.22
N PHE A 85 -19.51 -56.09 -19.39
CA PHE A 85 -18.16 -55.62 -19.69
C PHE A 85 -17.11 -56.65 -19.30
N ASN A 86 -15.93 -56.58 -19.92
CA ASN A 86 -14.81 -57.47 -19.63
C ASN A 86 -13.65 -56.68 -19.04
N LEU A 87 -13.14 -57.11 -17.88
CA LEU A 87 -11.95 -56.52 -17.26
C LEU A 87 -10.69 -57.14 -17.89
N SER A 88 -9.88 -56.31 -18.53
CA SER A 88 -8.66 -56.73 -19.25
C SER A 88 -7.47 -57.09 -18.35
N SER A 89 -7.52 -56.71 -17.07
CA SER A 89 -6.46 -56.97 -16.10
C SER A 89 -7.02 -57.07 -14.69
N LYS A 90 -6.39 -57.88 -13.84
CA LYS A 90 -6.70 -57.98 -12.41
C LYS A 90 -6.60 -56.61 -11.71
N MET A 91 -7.58 -56.27 -10.89
CA MET A 91 -7.54 -55.12 -9.97
C MET A 91 -7.32 -55.61 -8.54
N GLU A 92 -6.22 -55.17 -7.90
CA GLU A 92 -5.91 -55.49 -6.50
C GLU A 92 -6.81 -54.68 -5.55
N GLY A 93 -7.36 -55.35 -4.53
CA GLY A 93 -8.25 -54.76 -3.55
C GLY A 93 -7.51 -53.83 -2.56
N PRO A 94 -8.18 -52.78 -2.04
CA PRO A 94 -9.60 -52.45 -2.21
C PRO A 94 -9.91 -51.82 -3.59
N VAL A 95 -10.99 -52.29 -4.23
CA VAL A 95 -11.48 -51.74 -5.49
C VAL A 95 -12.64 -50.78 -5.23
N TYR A 96 -12.56 -49.59 -5.81
CA TYR A 96 -13.50 -48.51 -5.64
C TYR A 96 -14.44 -48.42 -6.83
N PHE A 97 -15.75 -48.36 -6.56
CA PHE A 97 -16.80 -48.15 -7.54
C PHE A 97 -17.30 -46.71 -7.46
N TYR A 98 -17.09 -45.94 -8.52
CA TYR A 98 -17.57 -44.57 -8.67
C TYR A 98 -18.70 -44.52 -9.69
N TYR A 99 -19.71 -43.67 -9.47
CA TYR A 99 -20.53 -43.18 -10.58
C TYR A 99 -19.94 -41.89 -11.14
N THR A 100 -20.20 -41.64 -12.42
CA THR A 100 -19.79 -40.43 -13.12
C THR A 100 -21.01 -39.65 -13.57
N LEU A 101 -20.91 -38.33 -13.50
CA LEU A 101 -21.92 -37.42 -14.01
C LEU A 101 -21.22 -36.28 -14.76
N THR A 102 -21.70 -35.96 -15.96
CA THR A 102 -21.21 -34.83 -16.76
C THR A 102 -22.28 -33.76 -16.94
N ASN A 103 -21.85 -32.53 -17.25
CA ASN A 103 -22.71 -31.36 -17.44
C ASN A 103 -23.59 -31.01 -16.21
N PHE A 104 -23.12 -31.37 -15.01
CA PHE A 104 -23.81 -31.11 -13.74
C PHE A 104 -23.00 -30.16 -12.84
N TYR A 105 -23.43 -28.90 -12.75
CA TYR A 105 -22.64 -27.80 -12.18
C TYR A 105 -22.79 -27.63 -10.65
N GLN A 106 -22.23 -28.58 -9.88
CA GLN A 106 -22.19 -28.45 -8.40
C GLN A 106 -21.34 -27.27 -7.91
N ASN A 107 -20.43 -26.77 -8.76
CA ASN A 107 -19.57 -25.63 -8.52
C ASN A 107 -20.24 -24.28 -8.79
N HIS A 108 -21.49 -24.27 -9.28
CA HIS A 108 -22.19 -23.05 -9.63
C HIS A 108 -22.45 -22.19 -8.38
N ARG A 109 -22.33 -20.85 -8.52
CA ARG A 109 -22.49 -19.88 -7.42
C ARG A 109 -23.84 -19.96 -6.69
N ARG A 110 -24.88 -20.51 -7.32
CA ARG A 110 -26.16 -20.79 -6.65
C ARG A 110 -26.22 -22.13 -5.94
N TYR A 111 -25.57 -23.14 -6.53
CA TYR A 111 -25.63 -24.50 -6.04
C TYR A 111 -24.77 -24.66 -4.78
N VAL A 112 -23.53 -24.13 -4.78
CA VAL A 112 -22.58 -24.24 -3.66
C VAL A 112 -23.12 -23.66 -2.35
N PRO A 113 -23.58 -22.39 -2.28
CA PRO A 113 -24.04 -21.81 -1.02
C PRO A 113 -25.38 -22.35 -0.56
N SER A 114 -26.16 -23.04 -1.42
CA SER A 114 -27.44 -23.66 -1.05
C SER A 114 -27.28 -24.78 0.00
N ARG A 115 -26.05 -25.16 0.33
CA ARG A 115 -25.71 -26.19 1.30
C ARG A 115 -25.68 -25.62 2.72
N SER A 116 -26.41 -26.24 3.66
CA SER A 116 -26.25 -25.98 5.08
C SER A 116 -25.26 -26.95 5.74
N ASP A 117 -24.12 -26.43 6.19
CA ASP A 117 -23.09 -27.22 6.87
C ASP A 117 -23.53 -27.74 8.24
N ILE A 118 -24.35 -26.96 8.97
CA ILE A 118 -24.89 -27.34 10.27
C ILE A 118 -25.83 -28.55 10.12
N MET A 119 -26.72 -28.50 9.11
CA MET A 119 -27.63 -29.60 8.80
C MET A 119 -26.89 -30.85 8.30
N ASN A 120 -25.86 -30.67 7.47
CA ASN A 120 -25.03 -31.78 6.97
C ASN A 120 -24.18 -32.46 8.07
N ARG A 121 -23.96 -31.82 9.21
CA ARG A 121 -23.30 -32.44 10.38
C ARG A 121 -24.27 -33.19 11.29
N GLY A 122 -25.59 -33.07 11.08
CA GLY A 122 -26.62 -33.74 11.88
C GLY A 122 -27.08 -32.95 13.12
N ASP A 123 -26.64 -31.70 13.27
CA ASP A 123 -27.00 -30.78 14.36
C ASP A 123 -28.33 -30.03 14.07
N PHE A 124 -29.37 -30.78 13.72
CA PHE A 124 -30.69 -30.23 13.43
C PHE A 124 -31.31 -29.56 14.67
N GLY A 125 -31.74 -28.30 14.54
CA GLY A 125 -32.46 -27.56 15.60
C GLY A 125 -31.60 -26.93 16.70
N LYS A 126 -30.26 -26.89 16.55
CA LYS A 126 -29.34 -26.08 17.38
C LYS A 126 -29.02 -24.72 16.74
N GLU A 127 -29.84 -24.29 15.78
CA GLU A 127 -29.75 -22.96 15.20
C GLU A 127 -30.07 -21.95 16.31
N ASN A 128 -29.16 -21.00 16.56
CA ASN A 128 -29.33 -20.07 17.69
C ASN A 128 -30.57 -19.21 17.46
N ALA A 129 -31.19 -18.65 18.51
CA ALA A 129 -32.43 -17.84 18.41
C ALA A 129 -32.30 -16.48 17.66
N GLY A 130 -31.29 -16.30 16.81
CA GLY A 130 -31.22 -15.31 15.73
C GLY A 130 -31.23 -15.93 14.33
N ASP A 131 -30.98 -17.23 14.23
CA ASP A 131 -31.18 -18.12 13.09
C ASP A 131 -32.61 -18.70 13.19
N SER A 132 -33.60 -17.89 12.85
CA SER A 132 -34.96 -18.37 12.64
C SER A 132 -34.99 -19.49 11.58
N PRO A 133 -35.97 -20.41 11.55
CA PRO A 133 -36.16 -21.35 10.43
C PRO A 133 -36.31 -20.65 9.06
N THR A 134 -36.59 -19.34 9.10
CA THR A 134 -36.69 -18.40 7.98
C THR A 134 -35.41 -17.60 7.72
N GLY A 135 -34.32 -17.86 8.46
CA GLY A 135 -33.14 -16.99 8.57
C GLY A 135 -31.79 -17.64 8.25
N THR A 136 -31.74 -18.91 7.82
CA THR A 136 -30.51 -19.45 7.23
C THR A 136 -30.29 -18.83 5.85
N THR A 137 -29.48 -17.77 5.78
CA THR A 137 -29.09 -17.10 4.52
C THR A 137 -28.56 -18.07 3.45
N THR A 138 -28.04 -19.22 3.87
CA THR A 138 -27.51 -20.29 3.03
C THR A 138 -28.58 -21.22 2.42
N CYS A 139 -29.80 -21.31 2.96
CA CYS A 139 -30.85 -22.15 2.39
C CYS A 139 -31.66 -21.43 1.29
N THR A 140 -31.03 -20.61 0.43
CA THR A 140 -31.68 -19.87 -0.67
C THR A 140 -31.08 -20.22 -2.05
N PRO A 141 -31.85 -20.19 -3.15
CA PRO A 141 -33.25 -19.81 -3.24
C PRO A 141 -34.18 -21.00 -2.89
N TRP A 142 -35.25 -20.70 -2.15
CA TRP A 142 -36.40 -21.54 -1.73
C TRP A 142 -36.27 -22.46 -0.51
N ASP A 143 -37.38 -22.82 0.14
CA ASP A 143 -38.69 -22.18 0.39
C ASP A 143 -39.14 -22.83 1.69
N THR A 144 -39.86 -22.09 2.50
CA THR A 144 -40.55 -22.64 3.65
C THR A 144 -41.97 -23.01 3.25
N TYR A 145 -42.48 -24.17 3.68
CA TYR A 145 -43.90 -24.47 3.55
C TYR A 145 -44.65 -23.91 4.76
N LYS A 146 -45.92 -23.51 4.56
CA LYS A 146 -46.82 -23.13 5.65
C LYS A 146 -47.27 -24.39 6.38
N GLY A 147 -46.85 -24.57 7.62
CA GLY A 147 -47.36 -25.64 8.49
C GLY A 147 -48.83 -25.43 8.87
N ASP A 148 -49.45 -26.42 9.50
CA ASP A 148 -50.85 -26.39 9.94
C ASP A 148 -51.19 -25.18 10.86
N SER A 149 -50.16 -24.60 11.51
CA SER A 149 -50.24 -23.40 12.34
C SER A 149 -49.91 -22.08 11.61
N GLY A 150 -49.70 -22.11 10.29
CA GLY A 150 -49.31 -20.95 9.46
C GLY A 150 -47.84 -20.54 9.57
N GLN A 151 -47.01 -21.30 10.31
CA GLN A 151 -45.57 -21.08 10.43
C GLN A 151 -44.83 -21.56 9.18
N ASP A 152 -43.85 -20.79 8.74
CA ASP A 152 -42.95 -21.11 7.64
C ASP A 152 -41.88 -22.13 8.11
N ILE A 153 -41.92 -23.36 7.57
CA ILE A 153 -41.04 -24.48 7.93
C ILE A 153 -40.19 -24.90 6.72
N ALA A 154 -38.87 -25.01 6.89
CA ALA A 154 -37.94 -25.40 5.82
C ALA A 154 -37.98 -26.90 5.49
N PHE A 155 -37.65 -27.27 4.24
CA PHE A 155 -37.43 -28.67 3.84
C PHE A 155 -36.09 -29.22 4.36
N TYR A 156 -36.05 -30.50 4.75
CA TYR A 156 -34.86 -31.16 5.30
C TYR A 156 -34.36 -32.33 4.44
N PRO A 157 -33.08 -32.34 3.99
CA PRO A 157 -32.11 -31.26 4.03
C PRO A 157 -32.53 -30.09 3.09
N CYS A 158 -32.04 -28.87 3.35
CA CYS A 158 -32.43 -27.67 2.61
C CYS A 158 -31.55 -27.44 1.35
N GLY A 159 -32.05 -26.61 0.42
CA GLY A 159 -31.30 -26.07 -0.73
C GLY A 159 -31.27 -26.89 -2.02
N LEU A 160 -30.62 -26.36 -3.06
CA LEU A 160 -30.51 -26.98 -4.39
C LEU A 160 -29.78 -28.32 -4.36
N VAL A 161 -28.79 -28.46 -3.46
CA VAL A 161 -28.03 -29.71 -3.30
C VAL A 161 -28.93 -30.86 -2.86
N ALA A 162 -29.88 -30.58 -1.96
CA ALA A 162 -30.82 -31.58 -1.44
C ALA A 162 -31.84 -32.03 -2.49
N LYS A 163 -32.25 -31.14 -3.40
CA LYS A 163 -33.20 -31.44 -4.48
C LYS A 163 -32.59 -32.22 -5.64
N SER A 164 -31.28 -32.45 -5.66
CA SER A 164 -30.59 -33.02 -6.81
C SER A 164 -29.78 -34.29 -6.50
N ILE A 165 -30.10 -34.98 -5.40
CA ILE A 165 -29.40 -36.20 -4.98
C ILE A 165 -29.48 -37.30 -6.05
N PHE A 166 -28.31 -37.79 -6.47
CA PHE A 166 -28.18 -38.93 -7.37
C PHE A 166 -28.65 -40.23 -6.73
N ASN A 167 -29.54 -40.97 -7.42
CA ASN A 167 -30.29 -42.09 -6.87
C ASN A 167 -30.35 -43.34 -7.79
N ASP A 168 -29.48 -43.46 -8.80
CA ASP A 168 -29.34 -44.71 -9.57
C ASP A 168 -28.83 -45.84 -8.65
N SER A 169 -29.31 -47.06 -8.85
CA SER A 169 -28.87 -48.24 -8.07
C SER A 169 -28.11 -49.23 -8.94
N PHE A 170 -27.03 -49.79 -8.38
CA PHE A 170 -26.12 -50.68 -9.08
C PHE A 170 -26.03 -52.04 -8.38
N ARG A 171 -26.12 -53.14 -9.15
CA ARG A 171 -25.79 -54.51 -8.68
C ARG A 171 -24.79 -55.14 -9.63
N LEU A 172 -23.62 -55.50 -9.12
CA LEU A 172 -22.54 -56.09 -9.91
C LEU A 172 -22.46 -57.58 -9.65
N SER A 173 -22.47 -58.38 -10.71
CA SER A 173 -22.38 -59.83 -10.67
C SER A 173 -21.28 -60.36 -11.58
N ASP A 174 -20.56 -61.37 -11.11
CA ASP A 174 -19.68 -62.22 -11.93
C ASP A 174 -20.49 -63.42 -12.46
N SER A 175 -19.89 -64.21 -13.34
CA SER A 175 -20.37 -65.49 -13.86
C SER A 175 -20.86 -66.49 -12.80
N SER A 176 -20.38 -66.42 -11.55
CA SER A 176 -20.68 -67.37 -10.47
C SER A 176 -21.43 -66.81 -9.25
N SER A 177 -21.44 -65.48 -9.01
CA SER A 177 -22.10 -64.87 -7.83
C SER A 177 -22.15 -63.33 -7.88
N GLU A 178 -23.06 -62.70 -7.13
CA GLU A 178 -23.06 -61.24 -6.89
C GLU A 178 -21.86 -60.80 -6.04
N ILE A 179 -21.20 -59.71 -6.44
CA ILE A 179 -20.06 -59.15 -5.72
C ILE A 179 -20.59 -58.40 -4.48
N GLN A 180 -20.11 -58.82 -3.31
CA GLN A 180 -20.47 -58.20 -2.03
C GLN A 180 -19.77 -56.84 -1.90
N TRP A 181 -20.56 -55.77 -1.90
CA TRP A 181 -20.09 -54.40 -1.71
C TRP A 181 -20.11 -54.00 -0.24
N SER A 182 -19.06 -53.34 0.22
CA SER A 182 -19.05 -52.69 1.52
C SER A 182 -19.56 -51.25 1.42
N ASN A 183 -20.36 -50.86 2.41
CA ASN A 183 -20.78 -49.48 2.64
C ASN A 183 -19.84 -48.72 3.59
N SER A 184 -18.86 -49.40 4.19
CA SER A 184 -17.87 -48.78 5.10
C SER A 184 -16.75 -48.09 4.32
N GLY A 185 -16.27 -46.94 4.82
CA GLY A 185 -15.14 -46.21 4.23
C GLY A 185 -15.46 -45.34 3.01
N ILE A 186 -16.74 -45.14 2.66
CA ILE A 186 -17.15 -44.32 1.51
C ILE A 186 -17.26 -42.83 1.87
N ALA A 187 -17.87 -42.52 3.01
CA ALA A 187 -17.93 -41.17 3.58
C ALA A 187 -16.86 -41.01 4.68
N TRP A 188 -16.36 -39.79 4.86
CA TRP A 188 -15.38 -39.51 5.93
C TRP A 188 -16.10 -39.54 7.29
N PRO A 189 -15.46 -40.08 8.33
CA PRO A 189 -15.99 -39.98 9.69
C PRO A 189 -16.01 -38.49 10.13
N ASN A 190 -17.10 -38.06 10.79
CA ASN A 190 -17.13 -36.77 11.48
C ASN A 190 -16.16 -36.79 12.69
N ALA A 191 -15.80 -35.61 13.22
CA ALA A 191 -14.88 -35.47 14.37
C ALA A 191 -15.27 -36.30 15.61
N ASP A 192 -16.57 -36.60 15.77
CA ASP A 192 -17.11 -37.43 16.86
C ASP A 192 -17.34 -38.90 16.48
N GLY A 193 -16.82 -39.36 15.33
CA GLY A 193 -16.99 -40.72 14.80
C GLY A 193 -18.41 -41.07 14.32
N LYS A 194 -19.37 -40.14 14.43
CA LYS A 194 -20.77 -40.33 14.01
C LYS A 194 -20.99 -39.80 12.60
N THR A 195 -20.98 -40.69 11.61
CA THR A 195 -21.59 -40.41 10.30
C THR A 195 -23.06 -40.05 10.50
N TYR A 196 -23.52 -38.96 9.85
CA TYR A 196 -24.91 -38.54 9.66
C TYR A 196 -25.93 -39.30 10.54
N VAL A 197 -26.38 -38.74 11.66
CA VAL A 197 -27.19 -39.51 12.65
C VAL A 197 -28.61 -39.76 12.15
N SER A 198 -29.06 -41.02 12.23
CA SER A 198 -30.45 -41.41 11.98
C SER A 198 -31.25 -40.87 13.15
N LYS A 199 -32.19 -39.97 12.88
CA LYS A 199 -33.08 -39.45 13.93
C LYS A 199 -34.20 -40.47 14.20
N ASP A 200 -34.71 -40.44 15.42
CA ASP A 200 -35.80 -41.28 15.87
C ASP A 200 -37.13 -40.89 15.20
N GLU A 201 -38.11 -41.80 15.23
CA GLU A 201 -39.44 -41.55 14.65
C GLU A 201 -40.13 -40.30 15.25
N GLY A 202 -39.82 -39.94 16.50
CA GLY A 202 -40.38 -38.76 17.17
C GLY A 202 -39.90 -37.44 16.55
N TRP A 203 -38.61 -37.34 16.24
CA TRP A 203 -38.04 -36.20 15.52
C TRP A 203 -38.62 -36.08 14.10
N ILE A 204 -38.72 -37.20 13.38
CA ILE A 204 -39.29 -37.23 12.02
C ILE A 204 -40.74 -36.73 12.04
N ARG A 205 -41.57 -37.18 12.98
CA ARG A 205 -42.96 -36.69 13.12
C ARG A 205 -43.07 -35.20 13.48
N LYS A 206 -42.06 -34.63 14.12
CA LYS A 206 -42.05 -33.23 14.60
C LYS A 206 -41.57 -32.24 13.54
N TYR A 207 -40.62 -32.64 12.69
CA TYR A 207 -39.94 -31.76 11.75
C TYR A 207 -40.19 -32.11 10.26
N CYS A 208 -40.92 -33.19 9.98
CA CYS A 208 -41.34 -33.57 8.62
C CYS A 208 -42.83 -33.33 8.42
N TYR A 209 -43.21 -32.84 7.23
CA TYR A 209 -44.61 -32.53 6.94
C TYR A 209 -45.35 -33.68 6.26
N LYS A 210 -46.66 -33.70 6.46
CA LYS A 210 -47.63 -34.63 5.88
C LYS A 210 -48.31 -33.96 4.68
N LEU A 211 -48.27 -34.58 3.50
CA LEU A 211 -48.98 -34.08 2.31
C LEU A 211 -50.47 -34.46 2.42
N GLY A 212 -51.33 -33.47 2.70
CA GLY A 212 -52.74 -33.49 2.29
C GLY A 212 -52.85 -33.03 0.84
N SER A 213 -53.88 -33.43 0.11
CA SER A 213 -54.05 -33.16 -1.32
C SER A 213 -53.99 -31.64 -1.63
N LEU A 214 -52.82 -31.15 -2.05
CA LEU A 214 -52.61 -29.79 -2.51
C LEU A 214 -52.58 -29.78 -4.04
N THR A 215 -53.74 -29.48 -4.61
CA THR A 215 -53.87 -28.86 -5.95
C THR A 215 -53.93 -27.34 -5.73
N ALA A 216 -52.91 -26.58 -6.14
CA ALA A 216 -53.07 -25.17 -6.53
C ALA A 216 -51.82 -24.55 -7.16
N ASP A 217 -50.60 -24.72 -6.62
CA ASP A 217 -49.44 -23.96 -7.13
C ASP A 217 -48.18 -24.83 -7.34
N GLY A 218 -48.17 -25.58 -8.45
CA GLY A 218 -47.06 -25.67 -9.40
C GLY A 218 -45.67 -26.21 -8.98
N ALA A 219 -45.44 -26.69 -7.77
CA ALA A 219 -44.19 -27.38 -7.43
C ALA A 219 -44.40 -28.91 -7.42
N ASP A 220 -44.61 -29.49 -8.60
CA ASP A 220 -44.61 -30.94 -8.77
C ASP A 220 -43.23 -31.49 -8.42
N PHE A 221 -43.05 -31.86 -7.15
CA PHE A 221 -41.92 -32.65 -6.68
C PHE A 221 -41.84 -34.01 -7.43
N GLU A 222 -42.88 -34.40 -8.17
CA GLU A 222 -42.88 -35.57 -9.05
C GLU A 222 -42.01 -35.39 -10.31
N SER A 223 -41.76 -34.14 -10.75
CA SER A 223 -40.92 -33.83 -11.93
C SER A 223 -39.41 -34.02 -11.72
N THR A 224 -38.99 -34.38 -10.51
CA THR A 224 -37.57 -34.37 -10.08
C THR A 224 -36.88 -35.74 -10.13
N GLY A 225 -37.53 -36.76 -10.72
CA GLY A 225 -36.89 -38.07 -10.96
C GLY A 225 -36.64 -38.90 -9.70
N PHE A 226 -37.49 -38.83 -8.67
CA PHE A 226 -37.28 -39.64 -7.46
C PHE A 226 -38.06 -40.95 -7.49
N THR A 227 -37.44 -42.07 -7.10
CA THR A 227 -38.21 -43.27 -6.76
C THR A 227 -38.86 -43.15 -5.38
N GLU A 228 -39.97 -43.85 -5.17
CA GLU A 228 -40.65 -43.96 -3.85
C GLU A 228 -39.75 -44.59 -2.77
N SER A 229 -38.68 -45.30 -3.14
CA SER A 229 -37.85 -46.11 -2.22
C SER A 229 -37.04 -45.31 -1.19
N LEU A 230 -36.61 -44.08 -1.50
CA LEU A 230 -35.94 -43.17 -0.56
C LEU A 230 -36.96 -42.34 0.27
N ARG A 231 -38.23 -42.34 -0.16
CA ARG A 231 -39.37 -41.67 0.47
C ARG A 231 -40.17 -42.59 1.39
N ASP A 232 -39.72 -43.83 1.57
CA ASP A 232 -40.57 -44.94 1.98
C ASP A 232 -41.02 -44.83 3.44
N PHE A 233 -42.05 -44.02 3.70
CA PHE A 233 -42.85 -44.02 4.92
C PHE A 233 -44.30 -44.38 4.51
N LYS A 234 -44.53 -45.62 4.07
CA LYS A 234 -45.87 -46.22 4.08
C LYS A 234 -46.20 -46.64 5.50
N GLY A 235 -46.75 -45.72 6.29
CA GLY A 235 -46.98 -46.04 7.71
C GLY A 235 -47.83 -45.07 8.53
N ALA A 236 -48.63 -44.19 7.91
CA ALA A 236 -49.66 -43.46 8.64
C ALA A 236 -50.98 -43.49 7.84
N PRO A 237 -52.14 -43.68 8.48
CA PRO A 237 -53.42 -43.91 7.79
C PRO A 237 -53.88 -42.80 6.82
N ASN A 238 -53.23 -41.63 6.80
CA ASN A 238 -53.79 -40.42 6.18
C ASN A 238 -52.78 -39.53 5.39
N GLY A 239 -51.65 -40.02 4.85
CA GLY A 239 -50.81 -39.22 3.91
C GLY A 239 -49.31 -39.53 3.89
N ARG A 240 -48.59 -39.06 2.85
CA ARG A 240 -47.13 -39.21 2.66
C ARG A 240 -46.36 -38.11 3.40
N TYR A 241 -45.26 -38.45 4.08
CA TYR A 241 -44.35 -37.44 4.66
C TYR A 241 -43.17 -37.16 3.71
N HIS A 242 -42.76 -35.90 3.55
CA HIS A 242 -41.61 -35.53 2.72
C HIS A 242 -40.38 -35.25 3.59
N CYS A 243 -39.65 -36.31 3.91
CA CYS A 243 -38.33 -36.26 4.53
C CYS A 243 -37.48 -37.43 4.05
N TRP A 244 -36.16 -37.27 4.10
CA TRP A 244 -35.23 -38.36 3.81
C TRP A 244 -35.16 -39.30 5.04
N ARG A 245 -35.70 -40.52 4.91
CA ARG A 245 -35.77 -41.52 5.99
C ARG A 245 -34.40 -41.97 6.49
N ASN A 246 -33.36 -41.84 5.66
CA ASN A 246 -32.01 -42.31 5.95
C ASN A 246 -30.94 -41.28 5.53
N LEU A 247 -30.96 -40.12 6.20
CA LEU A 247 -29.87 -39.14 6.13
C LEU A 247 -28.51 -39.74 6.54
N SER A 248 -28.51 -40.88 7.23
CA SER A 248 -27.33 -41.64 7.65
C SER A 248 -26.62 -42.43 6.57
N SER A 249 -27.20 -42.52 5.38
CA SER A 249 -26.61 -43.21 4.25
C SER A 249 -25.28 -42.53 3.85
N PRO A 250 -24.13 -43.25 3.85
CA PRO A 250 -22.86 -42.72 3.39
C PRO A 250 -22.92 -42.08 1.99
N GLU A 251 -23.85 -42.50 1.15
CA GLU A 251 -24.13 -42.01 -0.20
C GLU A 251 -24.58 -40.55 -0.21
N VAL A 252 -25.47 -40.17 0.72
CA VAL A 252 -25.87 -38.76 0.91
C VAL A 252 -24.67 -37.94 1.34
N GLY A 253 -23.83 -38.48 2.22
CA GLY A 253 -22.59 -37.83 2.65
C GLY A 253 -21.56 -37.61 1.54
N VAL A 254 -21.52 -38.51 0.55
CA VAL A 254 -20.72 -38.32 -0.66
C VAL A 254 -21.37 -37.30 -1.60
N TRP A 255 -22.70 -37.32 -1.76
CA TRP A 255 -23.40 -36.35 -2.61
C TRP A 255 -23.26 -34.91 -2.11
N MET A 256 -23.33 -34.68 -0.80
CA MET A 256 -23.20 -33.36 -0.18
C MET A 256 -21.82 -32.70 -0.37
N ARG A 257 -20.84 -33.45 -0.88
CA ARG A 257 -19.54 -32.91 -1.31
C ARG A 257 -19.68 -32.36 -2.71
N THR A 258 -19.63 -31.05 -2.85
CA THR A 258 -19.69 -30.38 -4.14
C THR A 258 -18.42 -30.67 -4.93
N SER A 259 -18.59 -30.99 -6.21
CA SER A 259 -17.48 -31.05 -7.16
C SER A 259 -17.05 -29.64 -7.59
N ALA A 260 -15.76 -29.46 -7.82
CA ALA A 260 -15.20 -28.24 -8.41
C ALA A 260 -15.45 -28.13 -9.93
N ALA A 261 -15.72 -29.25 -10.59
CA ALA A 261 -15.97 -29.33 -12.03
C ALA A 261 -17.38 -29.85 -12.33
N SER A 262 -17.89 -29.53 -13.52
CA SER A 262 -19.20 -29.99 -14.01
C SER A 262 -19.24 -31.46 -14.43
N ALA A 263 -18.06 -32.05 -14.64
CA ALA A 263 -17.86 -33.49 -14.81
C ALA A 263 -17.11 -34.02 -13.59
N PHE A 264 -17.68 -35.01 -12.92
CA PHE A 264 -17.11 -35.53 -11.67
C PHE A 264 -17.42 -36.99 -11.42
N TRP A 265 -16.60 -37.58 -10.55
CA TRP A 265 -16.76 -38.95 -10.06
C TRP A 265 -17.02 -38.91 -8.56
N LYS A 266 -17.96 -39.73 -8.09
CA LYS A 266 -18.27 -39.83 -6.68
C LYS A 266 -18.35 -41.29 -6.27
N LEU A 267 -17.71 -41.58 -5.14
CA LEU A 267 -17.56 -42.93 -4.62
C LEU A 267 -18.93 -43.46 -4.19
N HIS A 268 -19.32 -44.64 -4.68
CA HIS A 268 -20.59 -45.26 -4.36
C HIS A 268 -20.42 -46.54 -3.56
N ARG A 269 -19.44 -47.40 -3.88
CA ARG A 269 -19.17 -48.64 -3.13
C ARG A 269 -17.68 -48.98 -3.09
N VAL A 270 -17.27 -49.80 -2.13
CA VAL A 270 -15.91 -50.37 -2.06
C VAL A 270 -16.00 -51.89 -1.98
N ALA A 271 -15.27 -52.60 -2.83
CA ALA A 271 -15.08 -54.04 -2.75
C ALA A 271 -13.74 -54.33 -2.05
N SER A 272 -13.79 -55.07 -0.93
CA SER A 272 -12.58 -55.43 -0.18
C SER A 272 -11.77 -56.57 -0.83
N LYS A 273 -12.32 -57.23 -1.85
CA LYS A 273 -11.69 -58.35 -2.56
C LYS A 273 -11.19 -57.91 -3.93
N ASP A 274 -10.13 -58.56 -4.41
CA ASP A 274 -9.60 -58.39 -5.76
C ASP A 274 -10.67 -58.73 -6.81
N LEU A 275 -10.72 -57.93 -7.89
CA LEU A 275 -11.47 -58.28 -9.10
C LEU A 275 -10.53 -58.93 -10.11
N LYS A 276 -10.88 -60.14 -10.55
CA LYS A 276 -10.10 -60.89 -11.53
C LYS A 276 -10.40 -60.39 -12.94
N GLU A 277 -9.51 -60.70 -13.88
CA GLU A 277 -9.81 -60.56 -15.29
C GLU A 277 -10.99 -61.46 -15.68
N GLY A 278 -11.94 -60.96 -16.46
CA GLY A 278 -13.16 -61.70 -16.80
C GLY A 278 -14.39 -60.84 -17.08
N SER A 279 -15.48 -61.51 -17.47
CA SER A 279 -16.74 -60.90 -17.87
C SER A 279 -17.66 -60.64 -16.67
N TYR A 280 -18.05 -59.38 -16.48
CA TYR A 280 -18.94 -58.93 -15.43
C TYR A 280 -20.27 -58.41 -16.00
N LYS A 281 -21.34 -58.55 -15.21
CA LYS A 281 -22.68 -58.03 -15.51
C LYS A 281 -23.10 -57.03 -14.45
N LEU A 282 -23.41 -55.81 -14.89
CA LEU A 282 -23.91 -54.73 -14.06
C LEU A 282 -25.38 -54.46 -14.35
N GLU A 283 -26.22 -54.65 -13.34
CA GLU A 283 -27.64 -54.28 -13.35
C GLU A 283 -27.78 -52.87 -12.79
N ILE A 284 -28.35 -51.98 -13.60
CA ILE A 284 -28.51 -50.55 -13.31
C ILE A 284 -29.99 -50.20 -13.31
N LYS A 285 -30.50 -49.67 -12.20
CA LYS A 285 -31.82 -49.04 -12.17
C LYS A 285 -31.66 -47.53 -12.36
N LEU A 286 -32.15 -47.04 -13.49
CA LEU A 286 -32.09 -45.63 -13.88
C LEU A 286 -33.18 -44.86 -13.13
N ASN A 287 -32.78 -44.05 -12.16
CA ASN A 287 -33.68 -43.20 -11.40
C ASN A 287 -33.34 -41.71 -11.58
N PHE A 288 -32.11 -41.34 -11.95
CA PHE A 288 -31.68 -39.94 -12.07
C PHE A 288 -31.62 -39.49 -13.54
N PRO A 289 -32.61 -38.76 -14.07
CA PRO A 289 -32.63 -38.37 -15.49
C PRO A 289 -31.58 -37.31 -15.82
N VAL A 290 -30.87 -37.48 -16.93
CA VAL A 290 -29.80 -36.53 -17.37
C VAL A 290 -30.07 -35.86 -18.71
N SER A 291 -31.07 -36.35 -19.44
CA SER A 291 -31.51 -35.79 -20.73
C SER A 291 -31.92 -34.32 -20.68
N THR A 292 -32.40 -33.84 -19.53
CA THR A 292 -32.89 -32.46 -19.33
C THR A 292 -31.79 -31.40 -19.35
N PHE A 293 -30.54 -31.77 -19.08
CA PHE A 293 -29.39 -30.87 -19.05
C PHE A 293 -28.23 -31.35 -19.94
N SER A 294 -28.53 -32.19 -20.94
CA SER A 294 -27.54 -32.73 -21.89
C SER A 294 -26.34 -33.36 -21.18
N GLY A 295 -26.57 -34.05 -20.06
CA GLY A 295 -25.54 -34.73 -19.28
C GLY A 295 -25.39 -36.20 -19.66
N THR A 296 -24.31 -36.83 -19.21
CA THR A 296 -24.11 -38.27 -19.29
C THR A 296 -23.79 -38.86 -17.93
N LYS A 297 -24.26 -40.07 -17.69
CA LYS A 297 -23.97 -40.96 -16.57
C LYS A 297 -23.12 -42.14 -17.01
N GLY A 298 -22.23 -42.54 -16.12
CA GLY A 298 -21.37 -43.72 -16.27
C GLY A 298 -20.94 -44.27 -14.91
N PHE A 299 -20.10 -45.29 -14.95
CA PHE A 299 -19.41 -45.79 -13.76
C PHE A 299 -17.92 -45.98 -14.04
N VAL A 300 -17.12 -45.94 -12.97
CA VAL A 300 -15.68 -46.18 -13.00
C VAL A 300 -15.32 -47.16 -11.90
N LEU A 301 -14.59 -48.21 -12.26
CA LEU A 301 -13.95 -49.16 -11.36
C LEU A 301 -12.45 -48.87 -11.33
N THR A 302 -11.89 -48.68 -10.15
CA THR A 302 -10.44 -48.42 -10.01
C THR A 302 -9.90 -48.91 -8.68
N ASN A 303 -8.66 -49.36 -8.65
CA ASN A 303 -7.92 -49.53 -7.40
C ASN A 303 -7.28 -48.20 -6.97
N ALA A 304 -6.78 -48.10 -5.75
CA ALA A 304 -6.07 -46.91 -5.29
C ALA A 304 -4.58 -47.19 -5.09
N SER A 305 -3.76 -46.18 -5.37
CA SER A 305 -2.39 -46.11 -4.92
C SER A 305 -2.30 -45.34 -3.59
N PRO A 306 -1.15 -45.33 -2.90
CA PRO A 306 -0.91 -44.46 -1.74
C PRO A 306 -1.12 -42.96 -2.03
N PHE A 307 -1.03 -42.55 -3.30
CA PHE A 307 -1.28 -41.18 -3.76
C PHE A 307 -2.72 -40.96 -4.29
N GLY A 308 -3.61 -41.94 -4.11
CA GLY A 308 -4.99 -41.92 -4.59
C GLY A 308 -5.18 -42.60 -5.95
N GLY A 309 -6.24 -42.22 -6.65
CA GLY A 309 -6.58 -42.75 -7.99
C GLY A 309 -5.64 -42.28 -9.10
N ARG A 310 -5.89 -42.73 -10.33
CA ARG A 310 -5.04 -42.44 -11.49
C ARG A 310 -5.08 -40.95 -11.86
N ARG A 311 -4.00 -40.21 -11.60
CA ARG A 311 -3.86 -38.79 -11.99
C ARG A 311 -2.49 -38.48 -12.55
N ASP A 312 -2.37 -38.61 -13.86
CA ASP A 312 -1.11 -38.36 -14.60
C ASP A 312 -0.67 -36.89 -14.50
N ALA A 313 -1.63 -35.97 -14.36
CA ALA A 313 -1.38 -34.52 -14.37
C ALA A 313 -0.38 -34.06 -13.31
N LEU A 314 -0.44 -34.60 -12.09
CA LEU A 314 0.46 -34.18 -11.02
C LEU A 314 1.91 -34.59 -11.32
N ALA A 315 2.11 -35.83 -11.80
CA ALA A 315 3.41 -36.31 -12.22
C ALA A 315 3.96 -35.47 -13.38
N ILE A 316 3.13 -35.20 -14.40
CA ILE A 316 3.50 -34.37 -15.56
C ILE A 316 3.89 -32.95 -15.11
N VAL A 317 3.13 -32.31 -14.21
CA VAL A 317 3.43 -30.96 -13.72
C VAL A 317 4.80 -30.92 -13.04
N PHE A 318 5.10 -31.85 -12.14
CA PHE A 318 6.40 -31.91 -11.48
C PHE A 318 7.54 -32.18 -12.46
N LEU A 319 7.34 -33.06 -13.44
CA LEU A 319 8.33 -33.31 -14.50
C LEU A 319 8.55 -32.07 -15.38
N CYS A 320 7.49 -31.35 -15.76
CA CYS A 320 7.57 -30.13 -16.56
C CYS A 320 8.24 -28.98 -15.79
N VAL A 321 7.90 -28.78 -14.52
CA VAL A 321 8.54 -27.77 -13.66
C VAL A 321 10.02 -28.12 -13.44
N GLY A 322 10.33 -29.40 -13.23
CA GLY A 322 11.70 -29.91 -13.17
C GLY A 322 12.47 -29.64 -14.47
N ALA A 323 11.85 -29.85 -15.62
CA ALA A 323 12.44 -29.59 -16.93
C ALA A 323 12.64 -28.10 -17.19
N MET A 324 11.64 -27.26 -16.92
CA MET A 324 11.74 -25.81 -17.07
C MET A 324 12.83 -25.23 -16.18
N SER A 325 12.86 -25.60 -14.90
CA SER A 325 13.91 -25.17 -13.97
C SER A 325 15.30 -25.63 -14.41
N MET A 326 15.44 -26.83 -14.97
CA MET A 326 16.69 -27.31 -15.57
C MET A 326 17.07 -26.50 -16.81
N VAL A 327 16.13 -26.17 -17.70
CA VAL A 327 16.38 -25.33 -18.87
C VAL A 327 16.83 -23.93 -18.44
N PHE A 328 16.19 -23.32 -17.45
CA PHE A 328 16.63 -22.04 -16.90
C PHE A 328 18.00 -22.12 -16.24
N PHE A 329 18.26 -23.19 -15.48
CA PHE A 329 19.58 -23.44 -14.91
C PHE A 329 20.66 -23.55 -15.99
N ILE A 330 20.42 -24.33 -17.05
CA ILE A 330 21.36 -24.49 -18.17
C ILE A 330 21.54 -23.16 -18.91
N ALA A 331 20.46 -22.47 -19.25
CA ALA A 331 20.51 -21.19 -19.96
C ALA A 331 21.27 -20.12 -19.16
N LEU A 332 20.97 -19.99 -17.86
CA LEU A 332 21.66 -19.06 -16.97
C LEU A 332 23.12 -19.49 -16.70
N SER A 333 23.41 -20.79 -16.64
CA SER A 333 24.78 -21.30 -16.51
C SER A 333 25.58 -21.02 -17.77
N VAL A 334 25.00 -21.23 -18.96
CA VAL A 334 25.62 -20.90 -20.24
C VAL A 334 25.85 -19.40 -20.36
N LEU A 335 24.86 -18.57 -20.00
CA LEU A 335 25.03 -17.11 -19.96
C LEU A 335 26.10 -16.69 -18.95
N ALA A 336 26.15 -17.31 -17.77
CA ALA A 336 27.19 -17.07 -16.78
C ALA A 336 28.57 -17.49 -17.28
N LEU A 337 28.69 -18.61 -18.00
CA LEU A 337 29.94 -19.08 -18.61
C LEU A 337 30.38 -18.20 -19.79
N ILE A 338 29.44 -17.72 -20.60
CA ILE A 338 29.70 -16.77 -21.69
C ILE A 338 30.15 -15.42 -21.12
N LYS A 339 29.50 -14.93 -20.06
CA LYS A 339 29.86 -13.68 -19.38
C LYS A 339 31.21 -13.80 -18.64
N ASN A 340 31.49 -14.94 -17.98
CA ASN A 340 32.76 -15.20 -17.31
C ASN A 340 33.96 -15.40 -18.26
N ARG A 341 33.77 -15.45 -19.60
CA ARG A 341 34.88 -15.36 -20.55
C ARG A 341 35.42 -13.93 -20.73
N GLY A 342 34.75 -12.91 -20.17
CA GLY A 342 35.12 -11.50 -20.32
C GLY A 342 35.55 -10.75 -19.05
N GLU A 343 35.32 -11.26 -17.84
CA GLU A 343 35.61 -10.52 -16.59
C GLU A 343 36.32 -11.39 -15.54
N LYS A 344 37.37 -10.81 -14.94
CA LYS A 344 38.17 -11.35 -13.82
C LYS A 344 37.31 -11.48 -12.54
N PRO A 345 37.70 -12.32 -11.55
CA PRO A 345 36.86 -12.61 -10.39
C PRO A 345 36.63 -11.40 -9.48
N LEU A 346 35.37 -11.24 -9.03
CA LEU A 346 34.88 -10.19 -8.13
C LEU A 346 35.48 -10.28 -6.71
N ILE A 347 36.55 -9.53 -6.47
CA ILE A 347 36.49 -8.37 -5.56
C ILE A 347 37.21 -7.25 -6.32
N GLU A 348 36.44 -6.47 -7.05
CA GLU A 348 36.92 -5.24 -7.69
C GLU A 348 36.02 -4.12 -7.17
N TYR A 349 36.66 -3.11 -6.57
CA TYR A 349 36.03 -1.82 -6.34
C TYR A 349 35.56 -1.34 -7.70
N VAL A 350 34.24 -1.24 -7.90
CA VAL A 350 33.73 -0.65 -9.13
C VAL A 350 34.02 0.85 -9.06
N GLU A 351 35.16 1.27 -9.60
CA GLU A 351 35.36 2.64 -10.06
C GLU A 351 34.34 2.87 -11.18
N VAL A 352 33.22 3.51 -10.84
CA VAL A 352 32.35 4.10 -11.86
C VAL A 352 33.09 5.32 -12.42
N LYS A 353 33.95 5.11 -13.41
CA LYS A 353 34.42 6.21 -14.27
C LYS A 353 33.23 6.67 -15.09
N ALA A 354 32.71 7.85 -14.76
CA ALA A 354 31.78 8.56 -15.62
C ALA A 354 32.47 8.78 -16.99
N THR A 355 31.97 8.11 -18.02
CA THR A 355 32.29 8.43 -19.42
C THR A 355 31.98 9.89 -19.68
N GLU A 356 32.95 10.63 -20.24
CA GLU A 356 32.74 11.98 -20.74
C GLU A 356 31.51 12.03 -21.66
N PRO A 357 30.64 13.05 -21.56
CA PRO A 357 29.53 13.17 -22.49
C PRO A 357 30.08 13.36 -23.91
N ALA A 358 29.53 12.62 -24.86
CA ALA A 358 29.72 12.87 -26.27
C ALA A 358 29.47 14.36 -26.55
N LYS A 359 30.41 15.01 -27.25
CA LYS A 359 30.30 16.40 -27.71
C LYS A 359 29.01 16.57 -28.51
N SER A 360 27.95 17.06 -27.86
CA SER A 360 26.79 17.57 -28.56
C SER A 360 27.10 18.97 -29.05
N ALA A 361 26.83 19.20 -30.33
CA ALA A 361 27.10 20.44 -31.01
C ALA A 361 26.47 21.62 -30.27
N SER A 362 27.26 22.68 -30.10
CA SER A 362 26.83 24.00 -29.69
C SER A 362 25.59 24.44 -30.48
N LYS A 363 24.44 24.50 -29.83
CA LYS A 363 23.35 25.40 -30.20
C LYS A 363 23.25 26.49 -29.15
N PRO A 364 23.11 27.77 -29.54
CA PRO A 364 23.08 28.86 -28.59
C PRO A 364 21.84 28.71 -27.69
N ALA A 365 22.04 28.99 -26.41
CA ALA A 365 20.99 29.08 -25.40
C ALA A 365 20.03 30.23 -25.78
N GLY A 366 18.99 29.88 -26.53
CA GLY A 366 17.85 30.73 -26.84
C GLY A 366 16.58 30.00 -26.43
N ALA A 367 16.34 29.90 -25.13
CA ALA A 367 15.03 29.52 -24.59
C ALA A 367 14.90 30.13 -23.18
N PHE A 368 14.63 31.43 -23.17
CA PHE A 368 13.98 32.09 -22.04
C PHE A 368 12.76 31.24 -21.63
N ALA A 369 12.85 30.60 -20.46
CA ALA A 369 11.66 30.13 -19.79
C ALA A 369 10.79 31.36 -19.54
N ARG A 370 9.66 31.38 -20.26
CA ARG A 370 8.62 32.40 -20.23
C ARG A 370 8.15 32.59 -18.79
N LEU A 371 8.75 33.56 -18.11
CA LEU A 371 8.18 34.19 -16.93
C LEU A 371 6.74 34.53 -17.28
N LYS A 372 5.77 33.98 -16.56
CA LYS A 372 4.40 34.50 -16.60
C LYS A 372 4.50 35.97 -16.14
N PRO A 373 4.15 36.96 -16.97
CA PRO A 373 3.97 38.32 -16.48
C PRO A 373 2.66 38.31 -15.70
N GLY A 374 2.79 38.20 -14.38
CA GLY A 374 1.66 38.02 -13.48
C GLY A 374 1.99 38.47 -12.07
N ALA A 375 2.82 39.50 -11.93
CA ALA A 375 2.80 40.37 -10.79
C ALA A 375 2.50 41.75 -11.35
N SER A 376 1.22 42.09 -11.38
CA SER A 376 0.76 43.46 -11.59
C SER A 376 1.45 44.34 -10.56
N THR A 377 2.44 45.11 -11.00
CA THR A 377 2.88 46.30 -10.29
C THR A 377 1.64 47.18 -10.19
N ILE A 378 1.02 47.25 -9.01
CA ILE A 378 -0.05 48.19 -8.75
C ILE A 378 0.62 49.56 -8.74
N THR A 379 0.66 50.19 -9.92
CA THR A 379 1.04 51.59 -10.07
C THR A 379 -0.06 52.43 -9.44
N GLY A 380 0.25 53.03 -8.29
CA GLY A 380 -0.51 54.19 -7.82
C GLY A 380 -0.44 55.29 -8.89
N GLN A 381 -1.47 56.15 -8.95
CA GLN A 381 -1.70 57.13 -10.01
C GLN A 381 -0.58 58.17 -10.27
N ASN A 382 0.57 58.10 -9.59
CA ASN A 382 1.70 59.03 -9.73
C ASN A 382 3.07 58.39 -10.06
N GLY A 383 3.16 57.10 -10.39
CA GLY A 383 4.44 56.48 -10.78
C GLY A 383 5.48 56.35 -9.65
N GLU A 384 5.09 56.56 -8.40
CA GLU A 384 5.93 56.25 -7.24
C GLU A 384 5.88 54.74 -6.94
N ILE A 385 7.07 54.14 -6.78
CA ILE A 385 7.24 52.76 -6.29
C ILE A 385 6.45 52.64 -4.99
N ALA A 386 5.65 51.58 -4.82
CA ALA A 386 4.94 51.32 -3.56
C ALA A 386 5.95 51.30 -2.39
N GLN A 387 5.90 52.33 -1.54
CA GLN A 387 6.78 52.49 -0.39
C GLN A 387 6.04 52.09 0.88
N ARG A 388 6.60 51.12 1.59
CA ARG A 388 6.17 50.75 2.94
C ARG A 388 6.70 51.79 3.91
N ILE A 389 5.79 52.42 4.64
CA ILE A 389 6.12 53.44 5.66
C ILE A 389 5.92 52.84 7.05
N ILE A 390 6.93 52.93 7.89
CA ILE A 390 6.98 52.40 9.25
C ILE A 390 7.29 53.58 10.18
N LYS A 391 6.42 53.84 11.16
CA LYS A 391 6.57 54.95 12.09
C LYS A 391 6.82 54.45 13.50
N TYR A 392 7.62 55.20 14.25
CA TYR A 392 7.74 55.06 15.68
C TYR A 392 7.45 56.41 16.36
N PRO A 393 6.53 56.47 17.35
CA PRO A 393 5.71 55.36 17.85
C PRO A 393 4.73 54.81 16.78
N PRO A 394 4.36 53.52 16.87
CA PRO A 394 3.55 52.84 15.85
C PRO A 394 2.13 53.42 15.75
N ILE A 395 1.57 53.43 14.53
CA ILE A 395 0.21 53.89 14.25
C ILE A 395 -0.77 52.72 14.50
N PRO A 396 -1.87 52.90 15.28
CA PRO A 396 -2.78 51.81 15.65
C PRO A 396 -3.45 51.08 14.48
N ASP A 397 -3.71 51.77 13.36
CA ASP A 397 -4.50 51.23 12.24
C ASP A 397 -3.68 50.46 11.18
N GLN A 398 -2.35 50.43 11.30
CA GLN A 398 -1.48 49.81 10.32
C GLN A 398 -1.24 48.32 10.66
N LYS A 399 -1.92 47.42 9.93
CA LYS A 399 -1.77 45.97 10.11
C LYS A 399 -0.63 45.42 9.25
N PHE A 400 0.35 44.79 9.91
CA PHE A 400 1.45 44.07 9.28
C PHE A 400 1.39 42.56 9.58
N ALA A 401 2.19 41.77 8.86
CA ALA A 401 2.31 40.34 9.12
C ALA A 401 2.82 40.04 10.54
N SER A 402 2.37 38.94 11.14
CA SER A 402 2.91 38.45 12.41
C SER A 402 4.34 37.90 12.23
N ASN A 403 5.17 38.00 13.28
CA ASN A 403 6.51 37.37 13.27
C ASN A 403 6.49 35.86 13.54
N PHE A 404 5.31 35.27 13.72
CA PHE A 404 5.12 33.83 13.84
C PHE A 404 5.49 33.11 12.53
N VAL A 405 6.37 32.12 12.62
CA VAL A 405 6.79 31.26 11.51
C VAL A 405 6.25 29.85 11.75
N SER A 406 5.74 29.21 10.69
CA SER A 406 5.29 27.82 10.76
C SER A 406 5.70 27.04 9.53
N THR A 407 6.20 25.83 9.76
CA THR A 407 6.64 24.85 8.77
C THR A 407 5.74 23.60 8.75
N THR A 408 4.74 23.53 9.63
CA THR A 408 3.73 22.47 9.65
C THR A 408 2.86 22.48 8.41
N LYS A 409 2.57 21.30 7.87
CA LYS A 409 1.67 21.14 6.72
C LYS A 409 0.20 21.20 7.12
N TYR A 410 -0.12 20.80 8.35
CA TYR A 410 -1.49 20.66 8.81
C TYR A 410 -1.77 21.54 10.02
N THR A 411 -2.96 22.13 10.06
CA THR A 411 -3.59 22.58 11.31
C THR A 411 -4.44 21.44 11.90
N MET A 412 -4.82 21.55 13.17
CA MET A 412 -5.68 20.54 13.83
C MET A 412 -6.99 20.29 13.06
N LEU A 413 -7.59 21.33 12.49
CA LEU A 413 -8.84 21.21 11.73
C LEU A 413 -8.60 20.68 10.30
N THR A 414 -7.51 21.09 9.67
CA THR A 414 -7.20 20.70 8.28
C THR A 414 -6.51 19.36 8.17
N PHE A 415 -6.06 18.77 9.28
CA PHE A 415 -5.31 17.51 9.28
C PHE A 415 -6.07 16.40 8.56
N VAL A 416 -7.27 16.05 9.05
CA VAL A 416 -8.07 14.96 8.44
C VAL A 416 -8.41 15.22 6.97
N PRO A 417 -9.03 16.36 6.57
CA PRO A 417 -9.44 16.56 5.18
C PRO A 417 -8.25 16.66 4.22
N LEU A 418 -7.17 17.35 4.60
CA LEU A 418 -6.01 17.51 3.73
C LEU A 418 -5.20 16.21 3.66
N ASN A 419 -5.03 15.51 4.78
CA ASN A 419 -4.33 14.23 4.81
C ASN A 419 -5.08 13.17 3.97
N LEU A 420 -6.41 13.06 4.10
CA LEU A 420 -7.20 12.17 3.24
C LEU A 420 -7.10 12.54 1.77
N MET A 421 -7.20 13.84 1.42
CA MET A 421 -7.04 14.29 0.04
C MET A 421 -5.66 13.88 -0.53
N LEU A 422 -4.59 14.03 0.26
CA LEU A 422 -3.25 13.60 -0.14
C LEU A 422 -3.13 12.09 -0.27
N GLN A 423 -3.75 11.32 0.62
CA GLN A 423 -3.77 9.86 0.53
C GLN A 423 -4.54 9.40 -0.72
N PHE A 424 -5.67 10.02 -1.08
CA PHE A 424 -6.44 9.69 -2.29
C PHE A 424 -5.86 10.26 -3.58
N ASN A 425 -4.82 11.09 -3.54
CA ASN A 425 -4.02 11.36 -4.75
C ASN A 425 -3.21 10.12 -5.19
N ARG A 426 -3.09 9.09 -4.33
CA ARG A 426 -2.51 7.79 -4.70
C ARG A 426 -3.58 6.95 -5.40
N PHE A 427 -3.32 6.62 -6.68
CA PHE A 427 -4.24 5.83 -7.52
C PHE A 427 -4.75 4.55 -6.86
N ALA A 428 -3.89 3.83 -6.14
CA ALA A 428 -4.29 2.60 -5.46
C ALA A 428 -5.34 2.80 -4.37
N ASN A 429 -5.28 3.90 -3.62
CA ASN A 429 -6.28 4.20 -2.59
C ASN A 429 -7.65 4.46 -3.23
N CYS A 430 -7.70 5.16 -4.38
CA CYS A 430 -8.93 5.29 -5.17
C CYS A 430 -9.45 3.93 -5.65
N TYR A 431 -8.56 3.07 -6.17
CA TYR A 431 -8.92 1.73 -6.62
C TYR A 431 -9.55 0.89 -5.49
N PHE A 432 -8.90 0.83 -4.32
CA PHE A 432 -9.43 0.07 -3.18
C PHE A 432 -10.73 0.64 -2.63
N LEU A 433 -10.90 1.97 -2.66
CA LEU A 433 -12.17 2.60 -2.31
C LEU A 433 -13.30 2.16 -3.26
N VAL A 434 -13.05 2.17 -4.57
CA VAL A 434 -14.04 1.71 -5.57
C VAL A 434 -14.37 0.23 -5.35
N VAL A 435 -13.38 -0.63 -5.14
CA VAL A 435 -13.61 -2.06 -4.85
C VAL A 435 -14.39 -2.24 -3.54
N ALA A 436 -14.08 -1.49 -2.49
CA ALA A 436 -14.78 -1.57 -1.20
C ALA A 436 -16.26 -1.15 -1.34
N ILE A 437 -16.54 -0.08 -2.10
CA ILE A 437 -17.91 0.36 -2.40
C ILE A 437 -18.67 -0.71 -3.21
N LEU A 438 -18.04 -1.27 -4.25
CA LEU A 438 -18.65 -2.33 -5.06
C LEU A 438 -18.89 -3.61 -4.24
N ALA A 439 -17.97 -3.96 -3.34
CA ALA A 439 -18.10 -5.13 -2.48
C ALA A 439 -19.20 -4.98 -1.40
N SER A 440 -19.61 -3.76 -1.08
CA SER A 440 -20.77 -3.51 -0.21
C SER A 440 -22.11 -3.83 -0.90
N ILE A 441 -22.12 -4.01 -2.23
CA ILE A 441 -23.33 -4.40 -2.98
C ILE A 441 -23.44 -5.93 -2.98
N ALA A 442 -24.24 -6.47 -2.05
CA ALA A 442 -24.40 -7.92 -1.84
C ALA A 442 -24.85 -8.69 -3.11
N SER A 443 -25.57 -8.05 -4.02
CA SER A 443 -26.05 -8.67 -5.27
C SER A 443 -24.93 -9.04 -6.25
N ILE A 444 -23.81 -8.30 -6.23
CA ILE A 444 -22.65 -8.54 -7.11
C ILE A 444 -21.47 -9.10 -6.34
N SER A 445 -21.30 -8.75 -5.07
CA SER A 445 -20.11 -9.14 -4.32
C SER A 445 -20.11 -10.63 -3.96
N PRO A 446 -19.06 -11.39 -4.30
CA PRO A 446 -18.90 -12.77 -3.84
C PRO A 446 -18.45 -12.87 -2.38
N VAL A 447 -17.98 -11.76 -1.78
CA VAL A 447 -17.38 -11.71 -0.43
C VAL A 447 -18.03 -10.59 0.37
N GLY A 448 -18.11 -10.73 1.70
CA GLY A 448 -18.62 -9.67 2.57
C GLY A 448 -17.81 -8.37 2.46
N GLY A 449 -18.49 -7.23 2.37
CA GLY A 449 -17.84 -5.92 2.17
C GLY A 449 -16.84 -5.52 3.27
N SER A 450 -16.99 -6.05 4.49
CA SER A 450 -16.05 -5.84 5.61
C SER A 450 -14.62 -6.27 5.27
N THR A 451 -14.46 -7.28 4.40
CA THR A 451 -13.17 -7.81 3.94
C THR A 451 -12.32 -6.76 3.22
N PHE A 452 -12.95 -5.75 2.60
CA PHE A 452 -12.27 -4.69 1.86
C PHE A 452 -12.16 -3.39 2.65
N TRP A 453 -13.20 -3.03 3.41
CA TRP A 453 -13.19 -1.83 4.25
C TRP A 453 -12.17 -1.90 5.38
N LEU A 454 -12.05 -3.05 6.04
CA LEU A 454 -11.14 -3.18 7.19
C LEU A 454 -9.67 -2.96 6.81
N PRO A 455 -9.11 -3.60 5.76
CA PRO A 455 -7.75 -3.30 5.31
C PRO A 455 -7.59 -1.84 4.87
N LEU A 456 -8.51 -1.29 4.08
CA LEU A 456 -8.43 0.08 3.58
C LEU A 456 -8.38 1.09 4.73
N LEU A 457 -9.31 1.03 5.68
CA LEU A 457 -9.34 1.94 6.83
C LEU A 457 -8.08 1.80 7.69
N THR A 458 -7.57 0.58 7.86
CA THR A 458 -6.32 0.33 8.58
C THR A 458 -5.13 1.02 7.90
N VAL A 459 -5.03 0.92 6.57
CA VAL A 459 -3.97 1.60 5.78
C VAL A 459 -4.05 3.11 5.93
N LEU A 460 -5.24 3.68 5.75
CA LEU A 460 -5.45 5.12 5.81
C LEU A 460 -5.12 5.66 7.22
N PHE A 461 -5.51 4.91 8.26
CA PHE A 461 -5.23 5.24 9.65
C PHE A 461 -3.72 5.21 9.98
N ILE A 462 -3.02 4.13 9.62
CA ILE A 462 -1.57 4.01 9.87
C ILE A 462 -0.81 5.12 9.14
N THR A 463 -1.19 5.41 7.90
CA THR A 463 -0.57 6.48 7.11
C THR A 463 -0.82 7.85 7.75
N ALA A 464 -2.06 8.11 8.19
CA ALA A 464 -2.40 9.36 8.88
C ALA A 464 -1.62 9.49 10.20
N LEU A 465 -1.53 8.43 11.01
CA LEU A 465 -0.78 8.44 12.25
C LEU A 465 0.69 8.80 12.01
N LYS A 466 1.33 8.16 11.03
CA LYS A 466 2.71 8.45 10.64
C LYS A 466 2.88 9.91 10.22
N ASP A 467 2.04 10.40 9.31
CA ASP A 467 2.12 11.80 8.84
C ASP A 467 1.87 12.80 9.97
N GLY A 468 0.99 12.45 10.92
CA GLY A 468 0.73 13.25 12.12
C GLY A 468 1.93 13.31 13.06
N LEU A 469 2.65 12.21 13.26
CA LEU A 469 3.89 12.19 14.04
C LEU A 469 5.00 13.03 13.37
N GLU A 470 5.12 12.96 12.05
CA GLU A 470 6.09 13.78 11.29
C GLU A 470 5.77 15.28 11.41
N ASP A 471 4.50 15.66 11.29
CA ASP A 471 4.09 17.07 11.39
C ASP A 471 4.16 17.59 12.84
N TYR A 472 3.92 16.74 13.85
CA TYR A 472 4.15 17.09 15.26
C TYR A 472 5.62 17.41 15.54
N GLY A 473 6.56 16.70 14.91
CA GLY A 473 7.99 17.03 14.99
C GLY A 473 8.32 18.42 14.43
N ARG A 474 7.64 18.82 13.35
CA ARG A 474 7.76 20.19 12.80
C ARG A 474 7.15 21.22 13.74
N TYR A 475 5.97 20.94 14.28
CA TYR A 475 5.32 21.80 15.27
C TYR A 475 6.24 22.07 16.47
N LYS A 476 6.88 21.04 17.03
CA LYS A 476 7.82 21.22 18.14
C LYS A 476 8.98 22.16 17.77
N SER A 477 9.53 22.01 16.57
CA SER A 477 10.61 22.88 16.07
C SER A 477 10.13 24.33 15.89
N ASP A 478 8.91 24.51 15.37
CA ASP A 478 8.30 25.85 15.22
C ASP A 478 8.06 26.50 16.59
N VAL A 479 7.63 25.76 17.61
CA VAL A 479 7.42 26.27 18.98
C VAL A 479 8.74 26.73 19.58
N GLU A 480 9.81 25.95 19.43
CA GLU A 480 11.15 26.30 19.91
C GLU A 480 11.67 27.59 19.24
N GLU A 481 11.49 27.74 17.93
CA GLU A 481 11.92 28.94 17.19
C GLU A 481 11.11 30.19 17.57
N ASN A 482 9.78 30.07 17.62
CA ASN A 482 8.89 31.19 17.95
C ASN A 482 8.97 31.60 19.43
N GLY A 483 9.37 30.68 20.31
CA GLY A 483 9.54 30.87 21.74
C GLY A 483 10.87 31.47 22.16
N ARG A 484 11.83 31.67 21.23
CA ARG A 484 13.09 32.37 21.52
C ARG A 484 12.80 33.77 22.06
N MET A 485 13.57 34.22 23.05
CA MET A 485 13.35 35.51 23.70
C MET A 485 14.21 36.60 23.05
N THR A 486 13.66 37.81 22.99
CA THR A 486 14.32 39.06 22.57
C THR A 486 13.79 40.22 23.42
N GLU A 487 14.41 41.38 23.34
CA GLU A 487 13.99 42.56 24.08
C GLU A 487 13.36 43.61 23.18
N ILE A 488 12.21 44.16 23.57
CA ILE A 488 11.54 45.26 22.87
C ILE A 488 11.38 46.45 23.82
N TRP A 489 11.60 47.66 23.31
CA TRP A 489 11.42 48.88 24.07
C TRP A 489 9.93 49.14 24.37
N ASN A 490 9.61 49.32 25.64
CA ASN A 490 8.29 49.72 26.09
C ASN A 490 8.30 51.20 26.52
N ALA A 491 7.60 52.03 25.73
CA ALA A 491 7.53 53.48 25.97
C ALA A 491 6.84 53.84 27.31
N SER A 492 5.92 53.02 27.79
CA SER A 492 5.16 53.25 29.03
C SER A 492 5.99 52.95 30.27
N SER A 493 6.74 51.85 30.28
CA SER A 493 7.65 51.49 31.38
C SER A 493 8.99 52.22 31.30
N GLY A 494 9.36 52.68 30.10
CA GLY A 494 10.66 53.30 29.82
C GLY A 494 11.81 52.31 29.94
N LYS A 495 11.58 51.02 29.68
CA LYS A 495 12.55 49.92 29.78
C LYS A 495 12.37 48.95 28.61
N PHE A 496 13.37 48.10 28.42
CA PHE A 496 13.28 46.96 27.51
C PHE A 496 12.60 45.77 28.20
N ASP A 497 11.48 45.33 27.65
CA ASP A 497 10.73 44.17 28.12
C ASP A 497 11.13 42.93 27.30
N ARG A 498 11.27 41.79 28.00
CA ARG A 498 11.55 40.50 27.36
C ARG A 498 10.28 39.93 26.76
N VAL A 499 10.34 39.58 25.47
CA VAL A 499 9.22 39.03 24.72
C VAL A 499 9.67 37.87 23.82
N PRO A 500 8.77 36.91 23.53
CA PRO A 500 9.06 35.86 22.56
C PRO A 500 9.13 36.44 21.15
N TRP A 501 9.89 35.79 20.26
CA TRP A 501 10.06 36.20 18.86
C TRP A 501 8.73 36.36 18.13
N ALA A 502 7.74 35.50 18.41
CA ALA A 502 6.40 35.60 17.82
C ALA A 502 5.65 36.91 18.16
N ALA A 503 6.02 37.59 19.25
CA ALA A 503 5.40 38.85 19.68
C ALA A 503 6.05 40.10 19.07
N VAL A 504 7.18 39.96 18.35
CA VAL A 504 7.82 41.08 17.66
C VAL A 504 6.90 41.57 16.54
N THR A 505 6.65 42.88 16.50
CA THR A 505 5.83 43.53 15.48
C THR A 505 6.64 44.58 14.72
N VAL A 506 6.23 44.86 13.48
CA VAL A 506 6.82 45.92 12.66
C VAL A 506 6.69 47.27 13.37
N GLY A 507 7.77 48.06 13.37
CA GLY A 507 7.87 49.33 14.09
C GLY A 507 8.34 49.19 15.54
N SER A 508 8.43 47.97 16.09
CA SER A 508 9.03 47.75 17.41
C SER A 508 10.52 48.06 17.41
N LEU A 509 11.00 48.75 18.45
CA LEU A 509 12.44 48.93 18.69
C LEU A 509 12.96 47.71 19.45
N VAL A 510 13.82 46.94 18.80
CA VAL A 510 14.35 45.69 19.30
C VAL A 510 15.79 45.90 19.77
N ARG A 511 16.11 45.44 20.98
CA ARG A 511 17.48 45.30 21.46
C ARG A 511 17.90 43.84 21.36
N VAL A 512 19.05 43.60 20.75
CA VAL A 512 19.68 42.28 20.68
C VAL A 512 21.03 42.36 21.37
N THR A 513 21.27 41.48 22.33
CA THR A 513 22.51 41.40 23.12
C THR A 513 23.31 40.17 22.69
N ALA A 514 24.64 40.28 22.68
CA ALA A 514 25.52 39.13 22.41
C ALA A 514 25.80 38.28 23.67
N GLN A 515 25.45 38.81 24.84
CA GLN A 515 25.69 38.17 26.13
C GLN A 515 24.57 37.17 26.45
N ASP A 516 24.92 36.04 27.06
CA ASP A 516 23.97 34.97 27.36
C ASP A 516 23.15 35.34 28.62
N ASP A 517 22.17 36.22 28.44
CA ASP A 517 21.30 36.78 29.49
C ASP A 517 19.90 36.13 29.54
N GLY A 518 19.74 35.03 28.79
CA GLY A 518 18.47 34.35 28.55
C GLY A 518 17.72 34.83 27.29
N CYS A 519 18.24 35.83 26.56
CA CYS A 519 17.78 36.21 25.23
C CYS A 519 18.68 35.61 24.13
N SER A 520 18.14 35.47 22.91
CA SER A 520 18.92 34.98 21.78
C SER A 520 19.84 36.07 21.24
N SER A 521 21.12 35.74 21.02
CA SER A 521 22.06 36.59 20.26
C SER A 521 21.78 36.64 18.76
N MET A 522 20.72 35.98 18.30
CA MET A 522 20.26 36.03 16.91
C MET A 522 19.24 37.13 16.69
N ILE A 523 19.30 37.75 15.50
CA ILE A 523 18.35 38.78 15.09
C ILE A 523 16.96 38.16 14.86
N PRO A 524 15.88 38.63 15.53
CA PRO A 524 14.56 37.96 15.56
C PRO A 524 13.68 38.21 14.32
N SER A 525 13.95 39.28 13.58
CA SER A 525 13.19 39.75 12.42
C SER A 525 14.09 40.66 11.58
N ASP A 526 13.67 41.10 10.40
CA ASP A 526 14.51 42.02 9.63
C ASP A 526 14.45 43.42 10.27
N LEU A 527 15.60 43.95 10.67
CA LEU A 527 15.75 45.22 11.39
C LEU A 527 16.53 46.24 10.59
N VAL A 528 16.32 47.52 10.88
CA VAL A 528 17.21 48.62 10.51
C VAL A 528 17.96 49.08 11.75
N LEU A 529 19.29 49.03 11.70
CA LEU A 529 20.21 49.38 12.77
C LEU A 529 20.15 50.89 13.07
N LEU A 530 19.95 51.22 14.35
CA LEU A 530 19.88 52.60 14.84
C LEU A 530 21.07 52.95 15.74
N ALA A 531 21.49 52.02 16.59
CA ALA A 531 22.63 52.18 17.49
C ALA A 531 23.25 50.83 17.85
N THR A 532 24.49 50.88 18.33
CA THR A 532 25.33 49.74 18.70
C THR A 532 26.18 50.11 19.92
N SER A 533 26.80 49.13 20.56
CA SER A 533 27.75 49.35 21.66
C SER A 533 29.08 50.00 21.24
N SER A 534 29.44 49.95 19.95
CA SER A 534 30.72 50.44 19.42
C SER A 534 30.68 51.94 19.15
N LEU A 535 31.78 52.66 19.43
CA LEU A 535 31.85 54.14 19.33
C LEU A 535 31.64 54.69 17.91
N ASP A 536 32.03 53.92 16.90
CA ASP A 536 31.97 54.26 15.48
C ASP A 536 30.64 53.87 14.81
N GLY A 537 29.67 53.38 15.59
CA GLY A 537 28.38 52.94 15.08
C GLY A 537 28.43 51.60 14.37
N THR A 538 29.52 50.82 14.46
CA THR A 538 29.63 49.53 13.76
C THR A 538 29.14 48.32 14.57
N CYS A 539 28.61 47.31 13.89
CA CYS A 539 28.39 45.99 14.46
C CYS A 539 28.74 44.88 13.47
N PHE A 540 28.93 43.66 13.98
CA PHE A 540 29.33 42.52 13.19
C PHE A 540 28.31 41.40 13.25
N LEU A 541 27.89 40.92 12.08
CA LEU A 541 26.96 39.82 11.93
C LEU A 541 27.66 38.59 11.37
N GLU A 542 27.41 37.44 11.96
CA GLU A 542 27.72 36.13 11.40
C GLU A 542 26.54 35.69 10.53
N THR A 543 26.77 35.55 9.21
CA THR A 543 25.76 35.19 8.22
C THR A 543 25.91 33.78 7.66
N MET A 544 26.72 32.93 8.29
CA MET A 544 26.90 31.54 7.89
C MET A 544 25.56 30.82 7.63
N ASN A 545 24.53 31.09 8.44
CA ASN A 545 23.20 30.48 8.30
C ASN A 545 22.40 30.94 7.06
N LEU A 546 22.83 32.01 6.39
CA LEU A 546 22.15 32.60 5.22
C LEU A 546 22.86 32.31 3.91
N ASP A 547 24.18 32.51 3.86
CA ASP A 547 24.97 32.47 2.62
C ASP A 547 26.27 31.68 2.72
N GLY A 548 26.54 31.03 3.85
CA GLY A 548 27.76 30.25 4.04
C GLY A 548 29.04 31.08 4.01
N GLU A 549 28.98 32.40 4.23
CA GLU A 549 30.19 33.20 4.38
C GLU A 549 30.69 33.14 5.84
N THR A 550 31.98 32.84 6.04
CA THR A 550 32.63 32.80 7.37
C THR A 550 32.99 34.18 7.90
N ASN A 551 33.11 35.16 6.99
CA ASN A 551 33.52 36.50 7.36
C ASN A 551 32.37 37.21 8.07
N LEU A 552 32.72 37.90 9.15
CA LEU A 552 31.80 38.78 9.83
C LEU A 552 31.41 39.93 8.92
N LYS A 553 30.11 40.13 8.70
CA LYS A 553 29.60 41.26 7.92
C LYS A 553 29.48 42.48 8.80
N GLN A 554 30.26 43.50 8.47
CA GLN A 554 30.21 44.79 9.14
C GLN A 554 28.96 45.58 8.69
N ARG A 555 28.18 46.00 9.67
CA ARG A 555 27.03 46.89 9.54
C ARG A 555 27.33 48.20 10.26
N GLN A 556 26.74 49.29 9.81
CA GLN A 556 26.97 50.59 10.42
C GLN A 556 25.65 51.33 10.62
N ALA A 557 25.45 51.85 11.83
CA ALA A 557 24.33 52.70 12.18
C ALA A 557 24.49 54.08 11.53
N SER A 558 23.38 54.80 11.32
CA SER A 558 23.48 56.20 10.94
C SER A 558 24.14 57.01 12.06
N GLU A 559 25.04 57.93 11.70
CA GLU A 559 25.76 58.76 12.69
C GLU A 559 24.79 59.56 13.56
N ASP A 560 23.76 60.14 12.95
CA ASP A 560 22.71 60.90 13.63
C ASP A 560 21.95 60.07 14.69
N SER A 561 21.49 58.86 14.32
CA SER A 561 20.75 58.01 15.26
C SER A 561 21.66 57.42 16.32
N HIS A 562 22.89 57.06 15.93
CA HIS A 562 23.83 56.43 16.84
C HIS A 562 24.28 57.39 17.94
N LYS A 563 24.67 58.63 17.60
CA LYS A 563 25.09 59.65 18.57
C LYS A 563 23.97 60.04 19.54
N ASP A 564 22.72 60.06 19.06
CA ASP A 564 21.56 60.44 19.88
C ASP A 564 21.14 59.31 20.85
N LEU A 565 21.17 58.06 20.40
CA LEU A 565 20.70 56.89 21.15
C LEU A 565 21.77 56.22 22.02
N SER A 566 23.00 56.71 22.00
CA SER A 566 24.11 56.14 22.77
C SER A 566 24.69 57.15 23.77
N ARG A 567 25.24 56.64 24.88
CA ARG A 567 25.99 57.41 25.87
C ARG A 567 27.25 56.65 26.27
N GLU A 568 28.34 57.34 26.59
CA GLU A 568 29.56 56.69 27.10
C GLU A 568 29.26 55.89 28.38
N ASP A 569 29.69 54.63 28.41
CA ASP A 569 29.51 53.69 29.52
C ASP A 569 30.76 52.82 29.69
N GLY A 570 31.76 53.37 30.37
CA GLY A 570 32.96 52.65 30.78
C GLY A 570 33.90 52.21 29.64
N ILE A 571 34.81 51.28 29.97
CA ILE A 571 35.84 50.72 29.08
C ILE A 571 35.64 49.20 29.03
N ASP A 572 35.72 48.62 27.83
CA ASP A 572 35.70 47.18 27.65
C ASP A 572 36.97 46.53 28.22
N GLN A 573 36.81 45.58 29.14
CA GLN A 573 37.96 44.93 29.79
C GLN A 573 38.72 43.99 28.85
N GLN A 574 38.12 43.53 27.74
CA GLN A 574 38.75 42.61 26.78
C GLN A 574 39.48 43.33 25.64
N THR A 575 38.95 44.44 25.14
CA THR A 575 39.49 45.17 23.98
C THR A 575 40.20 46.47 24.36
N GLY A 576 39.95 47.02 25.56
CA GLY A 576 40.49 48.31 26.00
C GLY A 576 39.79 49.52 25.37
N GLU A 577 38.73 49.31 24.60
CA GLU A 577 37.98 50.37 23.91
C GLU A 577 36.89 50.96 24.81
N LYS A 578 36.60 52.26 24.63
CA LYS A 578 35.44 52.90 25.26
C LYS A 578 34.15 52.28 24.75
N MET A 579 33.22 51.96 25.64
CA MET A 579 31.95 51.36 25.29
C MET A 579 30.79 52.32 25.45
N LEU A 580 29.71 52.07 24.71
CA LEU A 580 28.48 52.83 24.81
C LEU A 580 27.37 52.00 25.48
N ALA A 581 26.54 52.68 26.28
CA ALA A 581 25.24 52.19 26.72
C ALA A 581 24.12 52.81 25.90
N VAL A 582 22.97 52.15 25.91
CA VAL A 582 21.74 52.70 25.33
C VAL A 582 21.28 53.89 26.17
N ARG A 583 20.98 55.02 25.51
CA ARG A 583 20.40 56.19 26.14
C ARG A 583 18.86 56.07 26.17
N GLU A 584 18.36 55.44 27.22
CA GLU A 584 16.92 55.17 27.42
C GLU A 584 16.03 56.42 27.37
N ASP A 585 16.55 57.54 27.88
CA ASP A 585 15.88 58.85 27.84
C ASP A 585 15.67 59.39 26.42
N ALA A 586 16.58 59.09 25.47
CA ALA A 586 16.41 59.46 24.06
C ALA A 586 15.36 58.56 23.36
N LEU A 587 15.26 57.29 23.75
CA LEU A 587 14.23 56.37 23.23
C LEU A 587 12.79 56.79 23.62
N LYS A 588 12.62 57.51 24.75
CA LYS A 588 11.31 58.03 25.18
C LYS A 588 10.80 59.15 24.28
N SER A 589 11.67 60.01 23.78
CA SER A 589 11.32 61.15 22.92
C SER A 589 11.49 60.86 21.43
N LEU A 590 11.95 59.66 21.07
CA LEU A 590 12.23 59.26 19.69
C LEU A 590 10.98 59.33 18.81
N LYS A 591 11.11 60.04 17.70
CA LYS A 591 10.15 60.04 16.58
C LYS A 591 10.90 59.69 15.32
N MET A 592 10.48 58.65 14.63
CA MET A 592 11.12 58.26 13.37
C MET A 592 10.12 57.69 12.38
N GLU A 593 10.45 57.83 11.10
CA GLU A 593 9.69 57.28 9.98
C GLU A 593 10.66 56.64 9.00
N ALA A 594 10.60 55.32 8.84
CA ALA A 594 11.35 54.56 7.85
C ALA A 594 10.45 54.24 6.64
N SER A 595 10.88 54.66 5.46
CA SER A 595 10.28 54.31 4.17
C SER A 595 11.20 53.29 3.48
N CYS A 596 10.66 52.14 3.07
CA CYS A 596 11.42 51.10 2.38
C CYS A 596 10.56 50.46 1.28
N ALA A 597 11.20 49.68 0.41
CA ALA A 597 10.48 48.88 -0.58
C ALA A 597 9.57 47.81 0.08
N GLU A 598 8.64 47.26 -0.69
CA GLU A 598 7.91 46.05 -0.31
C GLU A 598 8.88 44.84 -0.18
N PRO A 599 8.58 43.84 0.68
CA PRO A 599 9.50 42.73 0.92
C PRO A 599 9.69 41.83 -0.31
N ASP A 600 10.95 41.65 -0.71
CA ASP A 600 11.41 40.81 -1.82
C ASP A 600 12.32 39.64 -1.35
N ALA A 601 12.73 38.79 -2.29
CA ALA A 601 13.64 37.66 -2.03
C ALA A 601 15.13 38.00 -2.24
N GLN A 602 15.50 39.21 -2.65
CA GLN A 602 16.91 39.56 -2.88
C GLN A 602 17.61 39.79 -1.54
N LEU A 603 18.47 38.87 -1.11
CA LEU A 603 19.08 38.88 0.23
C LEU A 603 19.84 40.17 0.54
N TYR A 604 20.64 40.69 -0.39
CA TYR A 604 21.54 41.82 -0.14
C TYR A 604 20.96 43.19 -0.47
N ASP A 605 19.93 43.25 -1.32
CA ASP A 605 19.34 44.51 -1.77
C ASP A 605 18.34 45.01 -0.72
N PHE A 606 18.62 46.15 -0.12
CA PHE A 606 17.65 46.88 0.69
C PHE A 606 17.84 48.36 0.42
N ASN A 607 16.78 49.04 0.01
CA ASN A 607 16.84 50.47 -0.25
C ASN A 607 15.69 51.14 0.49
N GLY A 608 16.03 52.09 1.35
CA GLY A 608 15.06 52.83 2.14
C GLY A 608 15.56 54.23 2.49
N ARG A 609 14.73 54.96 3.21
CA ARG A 609 15.02 56.29 3.74
C ARG A 609 14.41 56.41 5.12
N MET A 610 15.15 56.97 6.06
CA MET A 610 14.70 57.24 7.42
C MET A 610 14.62 58.74 7.64
N LYS A 611 13.50 59.22 8.17
CA LYS A 611 13.39 60.52 8.80
C LYS A 611 13.54 60.32 10.31
N TYR A 612 14.56 60.93 10.90
CA TYR A 612 14.91 60.75 12.30
C TYR A 612 14.73 62.06 13.07
N ASN A 613 13.86 62.08 14.07
CA ASN A 613 13.51 63.25 14.88
C ASN A 613 13.20 64.50 14.03
N GLN A 614 13.78 65.66 14.37
CA GLN A 614 13.57 66.92 13.65
C GLN A 614 14.57 67.13 12.48
N ILE A 615 15.33 66.10 12.10
CA ILE A 615 16.26 66.20 10.97
C ILE A 615 15.43 66.28 9.69
N GLU A 616 15.56 67.41 8.97
CA GLU A 616 14.80 67.66 7.73
C GLU A 616 15.24 66.73 6.58
N ASN A 617 16.53 66.39 6.54
CA ASN A 617 17.09 65.51 5.53
C ASN A 617 16.75 64.04 5.80
N LYS A 618 16.23 63.34 4.79
CA LYS A 618 16.00 61.89 4.85
C LYS A 618 17.34 61.16 4.76
N ILE A 619 17.67 60.39 5.79
CA ILE A 619 18.87 59.54 5.85
C ILE A 619 18.66 58.33 4.93
N PRO A 620 19.53 58.07 3.94
CA PRO A 620 19.40 56.89 3.11
C PRO A 620 19.77 55.62 3.89
N LEU A 621 18.96 54.58 3.73
CA LEU A 621 19.18 53.26 4.30
C LEU A 621 19.56 52.31 3.18
N TYR A 622 20.65 51.57 3.38
CA TYR A 622 21.16 50.62 2.39
C TYR A 622 21.28 49.21 2.98
N GLY A 623 20.99 48.23 2.14
CA GLY A 623 21.47 46.86 2.23
C GLY A 623 22.81 46.74 1.52
N GLY A 624 23.53 45.65 1.76
CA GLY A 624 24.81 45.39 1.10
C GLY A 624 25.72 44.50 1.94
N SER A 625 26.94 44.24 1.49
CA SER A 625 27.93 43.40 2.17
C SER A 625 28.77 44.13 3.24
N SER A 626 28.85 45.46 3.19
CA SER A 626 29.58 46.28 4.17
C SER A 626 28.98 47.68 4.32
N GLY A 627 28.76 48.13 5.57
CA GLY A 627 28.37 49.51 5.90
C GLY A 627 26.87 49.84 5.81
N GLY A 628 26.04 48.94 5.30
CA GLY A 628 24.59 49.10 5.31
C GLY A 628 23.97 48.94 6.70
N GLN A 629 22.78 49.53 6.91
CA GLN A 629 22.04 49.53 8.17
C GLN A 629 21.14 48.30 8.35
N PHE A 630 20.93 47.48 7.32
CA PHE A 630 19.97 46.39 7.36
C PHE A 630 20.51 45.13 8.08
N LEU A 631 19.78 44.63 9.08
CA LEU A 631 20.09 43.41 9.82
C LEU A 631 19.06 42.33 9.47
N GLN A 632 19.54 41.17 9.01
CA GLN A 632 18.68 40.08 8.54
C GLN A 632 18.29 39.15 9.69
N ARG A 633 17.07 38.63 9.67
CA ARG A 633 16.60 37.58 10.58
C ARG A 633 17.55 36.37 10.58
N SER A 634 17.74 35.76 11.75
CA SER A 634 18.55 34.55 11.99
C SER A 634 20.05 34.71 11.73
N THR A 635 20.54 35.95 11.58
CA THR A 635 21.98 36.25 11.71
C THR A 635 22.37 36.38 13.17
N LYS A 636 23.59 36.01 13.52
CA LYS A 636 24.08 36.06 14.91
C LYS A 636 24.94 37.29 15.13
N LEU A 637 24.67 38.02 16.21
CA LEU A 637 25.50 39.16 16.62
C LEU A 637 26.82 38.65 17.18
N LYS A 638 27.93 39.19 16.68
CA LYS A 638 29.30 38.86 17.10
C LYS A 638 30.10 40.14 17.33
N ASN A 639 31.12 40.08 18.18
CA ASN A 639 32.04 41.20 18.44
C ASN A 639 31.34 42.55 18.70
N THR A 640 30.13 42.52 19.27
CA THR A 640 29.31 43.70 19.57
C THR A 640 28.40 43.31 20.73
N LYS A 641 28.39 44.08 21.83
CA LYS A 641 27.64 43.68 23.04
C LYS A 641 26.14 43.82 22.88
N TRP A 642 25.69 44.89 22.22
CA TRP A 642 24.29 45.12 21.95
C TRP A 642 24.09 45.92 20.67
N VAL A 643 22.94 45.71 20.03
CA VAL A 643 22.43 46.57 18.95
C VAL A 643 20.99 46.95 19.24
N VAL A 644 20.59 48.15 18.82
CA VAL A 644 19.20 48.61 18.81
C VAL A 644 18.79 48.85 17.36
N GLY A 645 17.67 48.27 16.95
CA GLY A 645 17.14 48.43 15.60
C GLY A 645 15.62 48.49 15.57
N ILE A 646 15.06 49.11 14.55
CA ILE A 646 13.62 49.12 14.31
C ILE A 646 13.24 47.94 13.39
N CYS A 647 12.20 47.21 13.76
CA CYS A 647 11.71 46.09 12.95
C CYS A 647 10.99 46.59 11.69
N VAL A 648 11.42 46.12 10.50
CA VAL A 648 10.84 46.51 9.21
C VAL A 648 10.03 45.40 8.53
N TYR A 649 10.51 44.15 8.58
CA TYR A 649 9.76 42.98 8.09
C TYR A 649 9.71 41.89 9.15
N THR A 650 8.58 41.19 9.21
CA THR A 650 8.27 40.15 10.21
C THR A 650 7.79 38.87 9.53
N GLY A 651 8.10 37.71 10.14
CA GLY A 651 7.59 36.40 9.73
C GLY A 651 7.81 36.11 8.24
N LYS A 652 6.73 35.80 7.52
CA LYS A 652 6.74 35.47 6.08
C LYS A 652 7.23 36.60 5.17
N GLU A 653 7.34 37.82 5.67
CA GLU A 653 7.86 38.97 4.91
C GLU A 653 9.37 39.13 5.02
N THR A 654 10.02 38.48 5.98
CA THR A 654 11.48 38.55 6.10
C THR A 654 12.17 37.96 4.85
N LYS A 655 13.31 38.51 4.47
CA LYS A 655 14.04 38.08 3.26
C LYS A 655 14.42 36.59 3.30
N ILE A 656 14.73 36.05 4.48
CA ILE A 656 15.00 34.62 4.63
C ILE A 656 13.76 33.76 4.34
N GLN A 657 12.59 34.15 4.84
CA GLN A 657 11.34 33.42 4.63
C GLN A 657 10.85 33.54 3.19
N LYS A 658 11.10 34.66 2.52
CA LYS A 658 10.85 34.83 1.07
C LYS A 658 11.72 33.92 0.19
N ASN A 659 12.87 33.49 0.69
CA ASN A 659 13.74 32.50 0.04
C ASN A 659 13.40 31.04 0.43
N MET A 660 12.54 30.83 1.42
CA MET A 660 12.03 29.48 1.73
C MET A 660 10.90 29.13 0.78
N SER A 661 11.05 28.03 0.04
CA SER A 661 9.95 27.41 -0.70
C SER A 661 9.04 26.66 0.26
N ASP A 662 7.73 26.70 0.02
CA ASP A 662 6.77 25.85 0.72
C ASP A 662 7.23 24.38 0.65
N PRO A 663 7.13 23.60 1.75
CA PRO A 663 7.62 22.23 1.80
C PRO A 663 6.98 21.37 0.68
N PRO A 664 7.72 20.97 -0.36
CA PRO A 664 7.12 20.22 -1.46
C PRO A 664 6.73 18.81 -1.00
N ASN A 665 5.71 18.24 -1.63
CA ASN A 665 5.42 16.81 -1.48
C ASN A 665 6.44 16.02 -2.28
N LYS A 666 7.50 15.57 -1.60
CA LYS A 666 8.55 14.75 -2.19
C LYS A 666 8.02 13.32 -2.37
N VAL A 667 8.08 12.81 -3.60
CA VAL A 667 7.66 11.46 -3.98
C VAL A 667 8.89 10.67 -4.42
N SER A 668 9.08 9.49 -3.85
CA SER A 668 10.20 8.61 -4.20
C SER A 668 10.09 8.05 -5.62
N ASN A 669 11.23 7.73 -6.23
CA ASN A 669 11.32 7.06 -7.52
C ASN A 669 10.72 5.64 -7.44
N ILE A 670 10.88 4.96 -6.30
CA ILE A 670 10.24 3.67 -6.04
C ILE A 670 8.71 3.80 -6.09
N GLU A 671 8.14 4.81 -5.45
CA GLU A 671 6.69 5.05 -5.47
C GLU A 671 6.19 5.35 -6.90
N ARG A 672 6.97 6.07 -7.71
CA ARG A 672 6.65 6.30 -9.13
C ARG A 672 6.61 4.99 -9.92
N LYS A 673 7.63 4.14 -9.79
CA LYS A 673 7.69 2.83 -10.48
C LYS A 673 6.58 1.89 -10.00
N LEU A 674 6.31 1.88 -8.70
CA LEU A 674 5.24 1.09 -8.09
C LEU A 674 3.87 1.49 -8.68
N ASN A 675 3.61 2.79 -8.83
CA ASN A 675 2.40 3.27 -9.49
C ASN A 675 2.30 2.82 -10.95
N THR A 676 3.41 2.80 -11.71
CA THR A 676 3.44 2.27 -13.08
C THR A 676 3.07 0.79 -13.13
N PHE A 677 3.63 -0.04 -12.24
CA PHE A 677 3.29 -1.47 -12.17
C PHE A 677 1.83 -1.71 -11.82
N ILE A 678 1.26 -0.89 -10.94
CA ILE A 678 -0.15 -1.03 -10.55
C ILE A 678 -1.09 -0.67 -11.68
N ILE A 679 -0.78 0.36 -12.46
CA ILE A 679 -1.57 0.68 -13.65
C ILE A 679 -1.52 -0.51 -14.62
N ALA A 680 -0.35 -1.12 -14.83
CA ALA A 680 -0.23 -2.30 -15.69
C ALA A 680 -1.01 -3.51 -15.15
N LEU A 681 -0.94 -3.78 -13.84
CA LEU A 681 -1.71 -4.86 -13.20
C LEU A 681 -3.22 -4.60 -13.26
N PHE A 682 -3.65 -3.34 -13.09
CA PHE A 682 -5.04 -2.94 -13.24
C PHE A 682 -5.54 -3.14 -14.67
N SER A 683 -4.74 -2.75 -15.68
CA SER A 683 -5.07 -3.01 -17.08
C SER A 683 -5.20 -4.51 -17.37
N PHE A 684 -4.29 -5.32 -16.86
CA PHE A 684 -4.35 -6.77 -16.99
C PHE A 684 -5.59 -7.37 -16.28
N LEU A 685 -5.86 -6.94 -15.06
CA LEU A 685 -7.06 -7.31 -14.30
C LEU A 685 -8.35 -6.96 -15.05
N PHE A 686 -8.42 -5.74 -15.61
CA PHE A 686 -9.57 -5.28 -16.38
C PHE A 686 -9.81 -6.20 -17.60
N CYS A 687 -8.76 -6.54 -18.35
CA CYS A 687 -8.86 -7.48 -19.47
C CYS A 687 -9.35 -8.87 -19.03
N LEU A 688 -8.83 -9.41 -17.92
CA LEU A 688 -9.31 -10.68 -17.36
C LEU A 688 -10.80 -10.60 -16.99
N CYS A 689 -11.23 -9.52 -16.35
CA CYS A 689 -12.63 -9.32 -15.98
C CYS A 689 -13.53 -9.21 -17.23
N CYS A 690 -13.09 -8.53 -18.29
CA CYS A 690 -13.82 -8.45 -19.56
C CYS A 690 -13.98 -9.83 -20.21
N THR A 691 -12.89 -10.60 -20.31
CA THR A 691 -12.95 -11.97 -20.87
C THR A 691 -13.85 -12.89 -20.03
N GLY A 692 -13.78 -12.79 -18.70
CA GLY A 692 -14.66 -13.50 -17.78
C GLY A 692 -16.13 -13.10 -17.95
N ALA A 693 -16.42 -11.81 -18.09
CA ALA A 693 -17.77 -11.28 -18.31
C ALA A 693 -18.40 -11.77 -19.62
N ILE A 694 -17.62 -11.76 -20.71
CA ILE A 694 -18.04 -12.32 -22.01
C ILE A 694 -18.31 -13.82 -21.87
N GLY A 695 -17.40 -14.56 -21.24
CA GLY A 695 -17.55 -15.98 -20.99
C GLY A 695 -18.79 -16.31 -20.15
N ALA A 696 -19.04 -15.52 -19.10
CA ALA A 696 -20.23 -15.67 -18.25
C ALA A 696 -21.53 -15.39 -19.02
N GLY A 697 -21.57 -14.34 -19.83
CA GLY A 697 -22.72 -14.03 -20.69
C GLY A 697 -23.03 -15.18 -21.66
N ILE A 698 -22.02 -15.66 -22.39
CA ILE A 698 -22.14 -16.79 -23.32
C ILE A 698 -22.61 -18.04 -22.57
N TYR A 699 -22.01 -18.33 -21.41
CA TYR A 699 -22.32 -19.51 -20.61
C TYR A 699 -23.78 -19.52 -20.12
N VAL A 700 -24.28 -18.41 -19.56
CA VAL A 700 -25.69 -18.29 -19.11
C VAL A 700 -26.68 -18.41 -20.27
N GLY A 701 -26.26 -18.05 -21.49
CA GLY A 701 -27.07 -18.15 -22.70
C GLY A 701 -27.23 -19.56 -23.28
N LYS A 702 -26.40 -20.54 -22.86
CA LYS A 702 -26.43 -21.92 -23.40
C LYS A 702 -27.72 -22.66 -23.02
N ASP A 703 -28.29 -23.41 -23.97
CA ASP A 703 -29.55 -24.13 -23.76
C ASP A 703 -29.47 -25.21 -22.67
N ASP A 704 -28.31 -25.87 -22.52
CA ASP A 704 -28.07 -26.81 -21.41
C ASP A 704 -28.27 -26.17 -20.03
N ILE A 705 -27.90 -24.89 -19.88
CA ILE A 705 -28.07 -24.14 -18.63
C ILE A 705 -29.52 -23.71 -18.43
N LYS A 706 -30.27 -23.49 -19.52
CA LYS A 706 -31.72 -23.24 -19.47
C LYS A 706 -32.50 -24.49 -19.07
N GLY A 707 -32.03 -25.68 -19.46
CA GLY A 707 -32.60 -26.98 -19.09
C GLY A 707 -32.17 -27.53 -17.72
N ALA A 708 -31.14 -26.93 -17.11
CA ALA A 708 -30.59 -27.34 -15.81
C ALA A 708 -31.54 -26.99 -14.64
N TRP A 709 -32.58 -27.81 -14.44
CA TRP A 709 -33.59 -27.67 -13.39
C TRP A 709 -32.98 -27.51 -11.98
N TYR A 710 -31.84 -28.14 -11.72
CA TYR A 710 -31.12 -28.09 -10.44
C TYR A 710 -30.40 -26.75 -10.17
N LEU A 711 -30.26 -25.87 -11.19
CA LEU A 711 -29.77 -24.49 -11.05
C LEU A 711 -30.90 -23.46 -10.97
N GLN A 712 -32.15 -23.91 -11.18
CA GLN A 712 -33.38 -23.11 -11.18
C GLN A 712 -33.27 -21.83 -12.04
N PRO A 713 -33.15 -21.97 -13.36
CA PRO A 713 -33.04 -20.85 -14.30
C PRO A 713 -34.24 -19.90 -14.28
N SER A 714 -35.41 -20.37 -13.82
CA SER A 714 -36.63 -19.56 -13.66
C SER A 714 -36.49 -18.44 -12.64
N TYR A 715 -35.53 -18.53 -11.70
CA TYR A 715 -35.30 -17.50 -10.70
C TYR A 715 -34.14 -16.64 -11.16
N SER A 716 -34.34 -15.33 -11.27
CA SER A 716 -33.28 -14.43 -11.72
C SER A 716 -32.53 -13.83 -10.54
N SER A 717 -31.20 -13.74 -10.66
CA SER A 717 -30.35 -12.97 -9.75
C SER A 717 -29.50 -12.04 -10.59
N ALA A 718 -28.95 -10.99 -9.97
CA ALA A 718 -28.14 -9.98 -10.67
C ALA A 718 -27.10 -10.59 -11.62
N THR A 719 -26.37 -11.62 -11.19
CA THR A 719 -25.30 -12.27 -11.98
C THR A 719 -25.74 -13.53 -12.74
N PHE A 720 -26.99 -13.98 -12.58
CA PHE A 720 -27.53 -15.18 -13.24
C PHE A 720 -28.99 -14.95 -13.60
N ASN A 721 -29.20 -14.41 -14.79
CA ASN A 721 -30.51 -14.17 -15.38
C ASN A 721 -30.50 -14.73 -16.81
N VAL A 722 -31.19 -15.87 -16.99
CA VAL A 722 -31.29 -16.54 -18.28
C VAL A 722 -32.08 -15.71 -19.30
N GLY A 723 -33.07 -14.93 -18.85
CA GLY A 723 -33.84 -14.03 -19.71
C GLY A 723 -33.05 -12.83 -20.22
N ASN A 724 -31.98 -12.42 -19.53
CA ASN A 724 -31.09 -11.33 -19.93
C ASN A 724 -29.61 -11.71 -19.72
N SER A 725 -29.12 -12.59 -20.59
CA SER A 725 -27.73 -13.06 -20.61
C SER A 725 -26.69 -11.91 -20.71
N PRO A 726 -26.87 -10.87 -21.57
CA PRO A 726 -25.94 -9.75 -21.65
C PRO A 726 -25.78 -8.98 -20.34
N LEU A 727 -26.90 -8.70 -19.65
CA LEU A 727 -26.88 -8.03 -18.35
C LEU A 727 -26.18 -8.90 -17.27
N SER A 728 -26.39 -10.22 -17.31
CA SER A 728 -25.70 -11.16 -16.43
C SER A 728 -24.19 -11.12 -16.62
N GLY A 729 -23.72 -11.00 -17.88
CA GLY A 729 -22.31 -10.83 -18.20
C GLY A 729 -21.72 -9.52 -17.65
N ILE A 730 -22.43 -8.39 -17.85
CA ILE A 730 -22.02 -7.08 -17.33
C ILE A 730 -21.94 -7.08 -15.80
N LEU A 731 -22.92 -7.67 -15.11
CA LEU A 731 -22.90 -7.74 -13.65
C LEU A 731 -21.83 -8.71 -13.13
N SER A 732 -21.54 -9.77 -13.91
CA SER A 732 -20.42 -10.68 -13.63
C SER A 732 -19.06 -10.01 -13.74
N PHE A 733 -18.89 -8.99 -14.61
CA PHE A 733 -17.66 -8.18 -14.67
C PHE A 733 -17.29 -7.62 -13.29
N PHE A 734 -18.23 -6.99 -12.60
CA PHE A 734 -17.99 -6.42 -11.28
C PHE A 734 -17.73 -7.49 -10.22
N SER A 735 -18.41 -8.64 -10.31
CA SER A 735 -18.10 -9.79 -9.44
C SER A 735 -16.67 -10.30 -9.63
N PHE A 736 -16.20 -10.43 -10.88
CA PHE A 736 -14.82 -10.82 -11.17
C PHE A 736 -13.82 -9.77 -10.74
N LEU A 737 -14.14 -8.48 -10.91
CA LEU A 737 -13.31 -7.37 -10.44
C LEU A 737 -13.09 -7.45 -8.93
N ILE A 738 -14.14 -7.71 -8.15
CA ILE A 738 -14.04 -7.89 -6.69
C ILE A 738 -13.24 -9.14 -6.36
N LEU A 739 -13.53 -10.27 -7.00
CA LEU A 739 -12.86 -11.55 -6.73
C LEU A 739 -11.35 -11.49 -7.01
N LEU A 740 -10.97 -10.88 -8.13
CA LEU A 740 -9.59 -10.79 -8.60
C LEU A 740 -8.87 -9.52 -8.11
N SER A 741 -9.53 -8.68 -7.30
CA SER A 741 -8.92 -7.46 -6.76
C SER A 741 -7.70 -7.71 -5.87
N MET A 742 -7.57 -8.92 -5.31
CA MET A 742 -6.39 -9.35 -4.56
C MET A 742 -5.11 -9.42 -5.41
N LEU A 743 -5.20 -9.32 -6.74
CA LEU A 743 -4.05 -9.20 -7.63
C LEU A 743 -3.23 -7.93 -7.36
N ILE A 744 -3.88 -6.85 -6.89
CA ILE A 744 -3.21 -5.63 -6.45
C ILE A 744 -3.17 -5.66 -4.92
N PRO A 745 -2.08 -6.12 -4.28
CA PRO A 745 -2.04 -6.34 -2.85
C PRO A 745 -2.05 -5.01 -2.08
N ILE A 746 -3.10 -4.77 -1.28
CA ILE A 746 -3.18 -3.64 -0.33
C ILE A 746 -1.98 -3.65 0.62
N SER A 747 -1.57 -4.84 1.05
CA SER A 747 -0.46 -5.04 1.99
C SER A 747 0.88 -4.51 1.47
N LEU A 748 1.13 -4.54 0.15
CA LEU A 748 2.39 -4.06 -0.41
C LEU A 748 2.64 -2.59 -0.07
N TYR A 749 1.62 -1.74 -0.15
CA TYR A 749 1.74 -0.32 0.16
C TYR A 749 2.07 -0.08 1.63
N VAL A 750 1.34 -0.76 2.52
CA VAL A 750 1.54 -0.63 3.96
C VAL A 750 2.91 -1.14 4.35
N SER A 751 3.33 -2.29 3.83
CA SER A 751 4.65 -2.86 4.09
C SER A 751 5.76 -1.91 3.65
N VAL A 752 5.65 -1.27 2.48
CA VAL A 752 6.65 -0.29 2.03
C VAL A 752 6.73 0.91 2.99
N GLU A 753 5.60 1.45 3.44
CA GLU A 753 5.59 2.56 4.40
C GLU A 753 6.21 2.17 5.76
N PHE A 754 5.90 0.96 6.27
CA PHE A 754 6.53 0.44 7.49
C PHE A 754 8.04 0.25 7.34
N VAL A 755 8.48 -0.32 6.22
CA VAL A 755 9.90 -0.50 5.94
C VAL A 755 10.61 0.86 5.91
N LYS A 756 10.03 1.86 5.25
CA LYS A 756 10.57 3.23 5.22
C LYS A 756 10.67 3.86 6.61
N ALA A 757 9.61 3.74 7.42
CA ALA A 757 9.63 4.24 8.79
C ALA A 757 10.68 3.52 9.65
N PHE A 758 10.83 2.21 9.47
CA PHE A 758 11.84 1.42 10.17
C PHE A 758 13.26 1.81 9.77
N ILE A 759 13.53 2.03 8.48
CA ILE A 759 14.84 2.53 8.01
C ILE A 759 15.13 3.90 8.62
N ALA A 760 14.15 4.82 8.64
CA ALA A 760 14.31 6.13 9.26
C ALA A 760 14.65 6.03 10.76
N HIS A 761 14.04 5.08 11.47
CA HIS A 761 14.35 4.81 12.87
C HIS A 761 15.77 4.25 13.06
N ILE A 762 16.20 3.31 12.20
CA ILE A 762 17.57 2.77 12.23
C ILE A 762 18.58 3.90 12.02
N ILE A 763 18.40 4.74 11.00
CA ILE A 763 19.27 5.89 10.72
C ILE A 763 19.37 6.77 11.97
N SER A 764 18.24 7.13 12.56
CA SER A 764 18.21 8.03 13.73
C SER A 764 18.76 7.40 15.02
N SER A 765 18.88 6.07 15.07
CA SER A 765 19.38 5.33 16.23
C SER A 765 20.83 4.88 16.05
N ASP A 766 21.48 5.21 14.92
CA ASP A 766 22.84 4.81 14.63
C ASP A 766 23.85 5.60 15.48
N ARG A 767 24.61 4.88 16.31
CA ARG A 767 25.65 5.46 17.16
C ARG A 767 26.85 5.97 16.37
N LEU A 768 27.10 5.46 15.16
CA LEU A 768 28.21 5.93 14.32
C LEU A 768 27.91 7.29 13.68
N MET A 769 26.64 7.70 13.65
CA MET A 769 26.19 9.01 13.17
C MET A 769 25.83 9.95 14.33
N TYR A 770 26.42 9.73 15.52
CA TYR A 770 26.28 10.60 16.69
C TYR A 770 27.52 11.47 16.85
N VAL A 771 27.31 12.77 17.09
CA VAL A 771 28.37 13.75 17.34
C VAL A 771 28.41 14.06 18.83
N GLU A 772 29.50 13.68 19.50
CA GLU A 772 29.69 13.86 20.95
C GLU A 772 29.90 15.32 21.35
N GLU A 773 30.60 16.11 20.52
CA GLU A 773 30.90 17.53 20.79
C GLU A 773 29.62 18.37 20.99
N ASP A 774 28.55 18.05 20.27
CA ASP A 774 27.27 18.78 20.27
C ASP A 774 26.11 18.01 20.95
N ASP A 775 26.38 16.83 21.53
CA ASP A 775 25.37 15.86 22.00
C ASP A 775 24.22 15.64 20.98
N MET A 776 24.58 15.47 19.71
CA MET A 776 23.61 15.48 18.61
C MET A 776 23.58 14.15 17.86
N PRO A 777 22.48 13.36 17.96
CA PRO A 777 22.27 12.20 17.10
C PRO A 777 21.78 12.61 15.71
N SER A 778 21.99 11.74 14.72
CA SER A 778 21.35 11.90 13.42
C SER A 778 19.82 11.86 13.57
N LYS A 779 19.11 12.67 12.77
CA LYS A 779 17.65 12.76 12.81
C LYS A 779 17.07 12.65 11.40
N ALA A 780 16.40 11.53 11.11
CA ALA A 780 15.66 11.36 9.87
C ALA A 780 14.34 12.16 9.91
N ARG A 781 14.35 13.38 9.37
CA ARG A 781 13.18 14.28 9.37
C ARG A 781 12.06 13.87 8.41
N SER A 782 12.32 12.93 7.49
CA SER A 782 11.31 12.39 6.59
C SER A 782 11.60 10.92 6.32
N ALA A 783 10.63 10.05 6.60
CA ALA A 783 10.75 8.62 6.33
C ALA A 783 10.56 8.27 4.85
N GLY A 784 9.91 9.14 4.06
CA GLY A 784 9.51 8.84 2.69
C GLY A 784 10.64 8.77 1.66
N LEU A 785 11.86 9.14 2.05
CA LEU A 785 13.01 9.34 1.16
C LEU A 785 14.26 8.54 1.55
N CYS A 786 14.17 7.71 2.60
CA CYS A 786 15.34 7.00 3.10
C CYS A 786 16.00 6.11 2.05
N GLU A 787 15.22 5.52 1.14
CA GLU A 787 15.71 4.70 0.03
C GLU A 787 16.43 5.49 -1.07
N GLU A 788 16.12 6.79 -1.21
CA GLU A 788 16.72 7.65 -2.24
C GLU A 788 18.19 7.93 -1.91
N LEU A 789 18.59 7.81 -0.64
CA LEU A 789 19.99 7.94 -0.22
C LEU A 789 20.90 6.94 -0.93
N GLY A 790 20.39 5.75 -1.29
CA GLY A 790 21.12 4.75 -2.06
C GLY A 790 21.18 5.03 -3.58
N GLN A 791 20.47 6.05 -4.07
CA GLN A 791 20.39 6.41 -5.49
C GLN A 791 21.06 7.76 -5.80
N VAL A 792 21.75 8.37 -4.84
CA VAL A 792 22.38 9.68 -5.02
C VAL A 792 23.58 9.56 -5.97
N ASN A 793 23.48 10.17 -7.16
CA ASN A 793 24.58 10.26 -8.13
C ASN A 793 25.44 11.52 -7.94
N TYR A 794 24.88 12.58 -7.40
CA TYR A 794 25.53 13.89 -7.26
C TYR A 794 25.30 14.41 -5.84
N ILE A 795 26.38 14.75 -5.16
CA ILE A 795 26.37 15.43 -3.86
C ILE A 795 26.76 16.87 -4.09
N PHE A 796 25.81 17.78 -3.87
CA PHE A 796 26.11 19.21 -3.78
C PHE A 796 26.44 19.49 -2.32
N SER A 797 27.71 19.74 -2.04
CA SER A 797 28.16 20.10 -0.71
C SER A 797 28.38 21.60 -0.63
N ASP A 798 27.89 22.23 0.43
CA ASP A 798 28.35 23.55 0.80
C ASP A 798 29.82 23.45 1.26
N LYS A 799 30.60 24.52 1.07
CA LYS A 799 31.98 24.59 1.53
C LYS A 799 32.01 24.90 3.02
N THR A 800 31.34 25.97 3.39
CA THR A 800 31.43 26.55 4.74
C THR A 800 30.48 25.84 5.69
N GLY A 801 30.92 25.52 6.90
CA GLY A 801 30.11 24.81 7.89
C GLY A 801 29.78 23.36 7.53
N THR A 802 30.20 22.85 6.37
CA THR A 802 30.05 21.45 5.95
C THR A 802 31.40 20.80 5.66
N LEU A 803 32.18 21.31 4.70
CA LEU A 803 33.51 20.77 4.39
C LEU A 803 34.59 21.31 5.32
N THR A 804 34.48 22.58 5.73
CA THR A 804 35.44 23.23 6.62
C THR A 804 34.82 23.45 8.00
N ARG A 805 35.53 23.01 9.04
CA ARG A 805 35.33 23.58 10.38
C ARG A 805 35.66 25.07 10.30
N ASN A 806 34.85 25.95 10.87
CA ASN A 806 35.06 27.40 10.82
C ASN A 806 36.15 27.85 11.79
N GLU A 807 37.29 27.15 11.76
CA GLU A 807 38.44 27.33 12.61
C GLU A 807 39.66 27.53 11.70
N MET A 808 40.35 28.66 11.88
CA MET A 808 41.48 29.07 11.04
C MET A 808 42.76 28.96 11.85
N GLU A 809 43.51 27.89 11.65
CA GLU A 809 44.80 27.68 12.31
C GLU A 809 45.97 28.15 11.44
N PHE A 810 46.80 29.03 11.98
CA PHE A 810 48.06 29.40 11.33
C PHE A 810 49.08 28.26 11.46
N ARG A 811 49.40 27.58 10.34
CA ARG A 811 50.28 26.40 10.34
C ARG A 811 51.72 26.67 9.93
N LYS A 812 51.94 27.43 8.85
CA LYS A 812 53.27 27.68 8.27
C LYS A 812 53.36 29.08 7.72
N CYS A 813 54.56 29.64 7.70
CA CYS A 813 54.87 30.85 6.95
C CYS A 813 56.22 30.76 6.25
N TRP A 814 56.34 31.48 5.15
CA TRP A 814 57.57 31.62 4.41
C TRP A 814 58.09 33.04 4.62
N ILE A 815 59.24 33.18 5.26
CA ILE A 815 59.87 34.47 5.52
C ILE A 815 61.30 34.46 4.98
N ALA A 816 61.62 35.40 4.10
CA ALA A 816 62.97 35.64 3.56
C ALA A 816 63.69 34.39 3.01
N GLY A 817 62.98 33.53 2.29
CA GLY A 817 63.58 32.29 1.72
C GLY A 817 63.48 31.06 2.63
N THR A 818 63.10 31.22 3.90
CA THR A 818 63.01 30.13 4.87
C THR A 818 61.56 29.81 5.21
N SER A 819 61.19 28.53 5.15
CA SER A 819 59.89 28.03 5.60
C SER A 819 59.92 27.76 7.10
N TYR A 820 58.96 28.31 7.84
CA TYR A 820 58.76 28.12 9.28
C TYR A 820 57.43 27.41 9.52
N GLY A 821 57.40 26.53 10.54
CA GLY A 821 56.21 25.79 10.96
C GLY A 821 56.28 24.29 10.63
N PHE A 822 55.71 23.47 11.52
CA PHE A 822 55.65 22.01 11.41
C PHE A 822 54.18 21.56 11.30
N GLY A 823 53.94 20.51 10.51
CA GLY A 823 52.60 19.94 10.35
C GLY A 823 52.41 19.26 9.00
N THR A 824 51.75 18.11 9.04
CA THR A 824 51.22 17.35 7.90
C THR A 824 49.71 17.56 7.86
N THR A 825 49.16 17.83 6.67
CA THR A 825 47.71 17.73 6.44
C THR A 825 47.36 16.25 6.25
N GLU A 826 46.16 15.83 6.66
CA GLU A 826 45.64 14.49 6.34
C GLU A 826 45.53 14.24 4.82
#